data_AF-A0A4R0RWN9-F1
#
_entry.id   AF-A0A4R0RWN9-F1
#
_cell.length_a   1.000
_cell.length_b   1.000
_cell.length_c   1.000
_cell.angle_alpha   90.00
_cell.angle_beta   90.00
_cell.angle_gamma   90.00
#
_symmetry.space_group_name_H-M   'P 1'
#
loop_
_entity.id
_entity.type
_entity.pdbx_description
1 polymer ?
#
loop_
_entity_poly.entity_id
_entity_poly.type
_entity_poly.pdbx_seq_one_letter_code
_entity_poly.pdbx_strand_id
1 'polypeptide(L)'
;MATASPSSPPQVLVLDDMVFTSPNMNCPPTRAPFAKETPADTLLPRDVKLPIYAMPGHPQLGYCAWNTRMEGPILERLQVSYHTVQIQQVHGQCTLAPHIMQSWLSLESALLWVASFLINSSPVANQLFPLDLSTFTTPSKCGYTRLFYDEEKCRRCVMRSRDAFVPLMAVCTMAIAIRSAEDEGKEKAVEVGEDPDADVCPSWAVALKEKAASIDWIGDLMASPISDLSPQTKRIGTILEADKEGLWWHHIPTMVKAHVPVWIYWGRLSAPLLNRIPKLPAPLVEQLRQPEAWQIDEILRKHASSRGTTPTSALPARPPPPSIAFPPVEAGSGQLPGESWEEMHHRRKLENQQLAERESALEKQARLRARELSLTYEVPGIERDAALVYEWIEHSDLFYKHALIRQLVPKWEVTRTWDRYPDSQKLFDEYRREWDLCREIDKKDREFDEEYEEEDYDEELLQQTNTGTLAVPSAQSCAEVVYQAYAAHKQQSRLTVLKKEEDEEPSSLRMSPLEMVRYRYGFTPLHPLLQYEAQTKPVLAQAKAEKVWGFRVSSLNTSAALHQSLSDLEIGLVKGDMKALGLLWDLHPQNPAPFNPNLSIRAIQCIRKNFRGESEVVYSIETEESRSGSARLWKLIVKDPITVMHILRLQGVHTPESLLEYLVRHGVICSTVFTIPGDSKEAKAIPYLEAHRTPILGWIPKGHKFDAANYRHYEFIRDTFLRRRYCRAALLAGGIVWRLAIEVLGKEPGLKGPSGDVYRYGTWHVYAEDVHGGDDILSDVEEDLISGLYKVYTNQSGRQTEDASWWPKQHTWLRSGLFCGHWTEDCEQWFQKRLKAIRSNQAQPKNAACWKDSLKYYQKDSRAIINRVAKVSESYLASHSASDSTAKAPTETRRVKRESFSTREH
;
A
#
# COMPACT_ATOMS: atom_id res chain seq x y z
N MET A 1 16.85 4.01 21.17
CA MET A 1 17.10 5.39 21.65
C MET A 1 17.90 5.30 22.94
N ALA A 2 18.96 6.10 23.07
CA ALA A 2 19.87 6.05 24.22
C ALA A 2 19.13 6.45 25.51
N THR A 3 19.17 5.58 26.52
CA THR A 3 18.77 5.91 27.89
C THR A 3 19.72 6.98 28.42
N ALA A 4 19.26 8.23 28.46
CA ALA A 4 20.02 9.34 29.02
C ALA A 4 20.33 9.08 30.50
N SER A 5 21.57 9.30 30.90
CA SER A 5 22.05 9.14 32.28
C SER A 5 21.13 9.84 33.29
N PRO A 6 20.93 9.27 34.49
CA PRO A 6 20.06 9.84 35.53
C PRO A 6 20.53 11.21 36.07
N SER A 7 21.71 11.70 35.68
CA SER A 7 22.32 12.93 36.19
C SER A 7 22.08 14.19 35.35
N SER A 8 21.31 14.13 34.26
CA SER A 8 21.03 15.29 33.39
C SER A 8 19.61 15.83 33.62
N PRO A 9 19.42 17.17 33.71
CA PRO A 9 18.12 17.77 33.94
C PRO A 9 17.15 17.48 32.77
N PRO A 10 15.83 17.39 33.01
CA PRO A 10 14.84 17.14 31.97
C PRO A 10 14.87 18.20 30.87
N GLN A 11 14.60 17.78 29.64
CA GLN A 11 14.32 18.72 28.57
C GLN A 11 12.95 19.37 28.83
N VAL A 12 12.95 20.70 29.05
CA VAL A 12 11.74 21.50 29.19
C VAL A 12 11.26 21.94 27.81
N LEU A 13 9.99 21.68 27.51
CA LEU A 13 9.32 22.01 26.26
C LEU A 13 8.31 23.13 26.51
N VAL A 14 8.22 24.11 25.61
CA VAL A 14 7.33 25.26 25.77
C VAL A 14 6.48 25.44 24.52
N LEU A 15 5.18 25.64 24.70
CA LEU A 15 4.23 26.00 23.63
C LEU A 15 3.36 27.17 24.10
N ASP A 16 3.47 28.31 23.41
CA ASP A 16 2.80 29.62 23.64
C ASP A 16 3.07 30.28 25.01
N ASP A 17 2.87 29.55 26.11
CA ASP A 17 3.20 29.89 27.52
C ASP A 17 3.14 28.65 28.44
N MET A 18 2.84 27.48 27.89
CA MET A 18 2.62 26.24 28.61
C MET A 18 3.91 25.47 28.72
N VAL A 19 4.22 25.01 29.93
CA VAL A 19 5.43 24.26 30.26
C VAL A 19 5.13 22.76 30.24
N PHE A 20 5.92 22.01 29.49
CA PHE A 20 5.82 20.56 29.40
C PHE A 20 7.17 19.88 29.64
N THR A 21 7.11 18.65 30.13
CA THR A 21 8.18 17.66 29.97
C THR A 21 7.63 16.43 29.26
N SER A 22 8.51 15.63 28.69
CA SER A 22 8.11 14.36 28.09
C SER A 22 9.17 13.29 28.34
N PRO A 23 8.76 12.06 28.69
CA PRO A 23 9.70 10.94 28.81
C PRO A 23 10.16 10.38 27.45
N ASN A 24 9.45 10.65 26.36
CA ASN A 24 9.71 10.04 25.05
C ASN A 24 9.56 10.96 23.84
N MET A 25 9.26 12.25 24.04
CA MET A 25 9.18 13.27 23.00
C MET A 25 10.22 14.37 23.23
N ASN A 26 10.79 14.86 22.13
CA ASN A 26 11.73 15.99 22.13
C ASN A 26 11.10 17.30 21.65
N CYS A 27 9.79 17.29 21.39
CA CYS A 27 9.00 18.43 20.92
C CYS A 27 7.70 18.57 21.74
N PRO A 28 7.20 19.81 21.91
CA PRO A 28 5.89 20.04 22.53
C PRO A 28 4.75 19.42 21.70
N PRO A 29 3.54 19.24 22.27
CA PRO A 29 2.38 18.78 21.51
C PRO A 29 2.09 19.70 20.32
N THR A 30 1.56 19.13 19.23
CA THR A 30 1.36 19.83 17.94
C THR A 30 0.35 20.97 17.96
N ARG A 31 -0.52 21.05 18.97
CA ARG A 31 -1.45 22.16 19.18
C ARG A 31 -1.79 22.28 20.66
N ALA A 32 -2.13 23.49 21.12
CA ALA A 32 -2.74 23.67 22.43
C ALA A 32 -4.04 22.84 22.50
N PRO A 33 -4.19 21.91 23.45
CA PRO A 33 -5.40 21.10 23.58
C PRO A 33 -6.64 21.97 23.84
N PHE A 34 -7.81 21.43 23.52
CA PHE A 34 -9.13 22.02 23.82
C PHE A 34 -9.23 22.44 25.30
N ALA A 35 -10.16 23.35 25.61
CA ALA A 35 -10.38 23.88 26.97
C ALA A 35 -10.40 22.74 28.01
N LYS A 36 -9.77 22.99 29.17
CA LYS A 36 -9.44 22.02 30.25
C LYS A 36 -10.56 21.07 30.70
N GLU A 37 -11.82 21.32 30.36
CA GLU A 37 -13.00 20.66 30.94
C GLU A 37 -14.05 20.28 29.89
N THR A 38 -13.65 19.54 28.84
CA THR A 38 -14.64 18.94 27.92
C THR A 38 -14.94 17.51 28.39
N PRO A 39 -16.17 17.19 28.86
CA PRO A 39 -16.53 15.82 29.27
C PRO A 39 -16.39 14.83 28.12
N ALA A 40 -15.99 13.58 28.42
CA ALA A 40 -15.80 12.55 27.40
C ALA A 40 -17.05 12.31 26.54
N ASP A 41 -18.24 12.43 27.14
CA ASP A 41 -19.53 12.23 26.47
C ASP A 41 -19.86 13.32 25.44
N THR A 42 -19.20 14.48 25.52
CA THR A 42 -19.33 15.58 24.56
C THR A 42 -18.31 15.52 23.42
N LEU A 43 -17.29 14.66 23.55
CA LEU A 43 -16.29 14.49 22.50
C LEU A 43 -16.85 13.64 21.36
N LEU A 44 -16.59 14.09 20.14
CA LEU A 44 -16.89 13.34 18.94
C LEU A 44 -15.67 12.52 18.52
N PRO A 45 -15.85 11.41 17.78
CA PRO A 45 -14.72 10.63 17.25
C PRO A 45 -13.70 11.46 16.46
N ARG A 46 -14.11 12.57 15.84
CA ARG A 46 -13.22 13.51 15.14
C ARG A 46 -12.28 14.27 16.06
N ASP A 47 -12.66 14.49 17.32
CA ASP A 47 -11.88 15.27 18.29
C ASP A 47 -10.72 14.44 18.87
N VAL A 48 -10.86 13.11 18.84
CA VAL A 48 -9.82 12.14 19.23
C VAL A 48 -8.79 11.92 18.12
N LYS A 49 -8.67 12.85 17.16
CA LYS A 49 -7.61 12.88 16.12
C LYS A 49 -6.43 13.76 16.52
N LEU A 50 -6.50 14.42 17.67
CA LEU A 50 -5.46 15.31 18.22
C LEU A 50 -5.11 14.90 19.66
N PRO A 51 -3.91 15.27 20.17
CA PRO A 51 -3.58 15.06 21.57
C PRO A 51 -4.59 15.76 22.48
N ILE A 52 -5.17 15.00 23.40
CA ILE A 52 -6.14 15.48 24.39
C ILE A 52 -5.57 15.38 25.81
N TYR A 53 -6.15 16.13 26.74
CA TYR A 53 -5.86 15.97 28.16
C TYR A 53 -6.26 14.56 28.63
N ALA A 54 -5.42 13.97 29.47
CA ALA A 54 -5.64 12.66 30.04
C ALA A 54 -6.93 12.64 30.87
N MET A 55 -7.75 11.65 30.61
CA MET A 55 -9.00 11.39 31.32
C MET A 55 -8.84 10.10 32.16
N PRO A 56 -9.23 10.12 33.46
CA PRO A 56 -9.13 8.94 34.32
C PRO A 56 -9.77 7.68 33.73
N GLY A 57 -11.01 7.78 33.24
CA GLY A 57 -11.76 6.64 32.68
C GLY A 57 -11.45 6.28 31.23
N HIS A 58 -10.59 7.04 30.52
CA HIS A 58 -10.30 6.83 29.10
C HIS A 58 -8.79 6.80 28.73
N PRO A 59 -7.96 5.96 29.38
CA PRO A 59 -6.54 5.81 29.05
C PRO A 59 -6.27 5.43 27.59
N GLN A 60 -7.20 4.69 26.96
CA GLN A 60 -7.07 4.20 25.59
C GLN A 60 -6.93 5.30 24.55
N LEU A 61 -7.40 6.53 24.81
CA LEU A 61 -7.43 7.57 23.78
C LEU A 61 -6.03 8.02 23.36
N GLY A 62 -5.03 7.88 24.25
CA GLY A 62 -3.63 8.10 23.88
C GLY A 62 -3.10 7.07 22.88
N TYR A 63 -3.66 5.86 22.86
CA TYR A 63 -3.27 4.78 21.96
C TYR A 63 -3.83 4.92 20.53
N CYS A 64 -4.79 5.84 20.31
CA CYS A 64 -5.34 6.10 18.99
C CYS A 64 -4.21 6.37 17.98
N ALA A 65 -4.24 5.68 16.85
CA ALA A 65 -3.27 5.91 15.78
C ALA A 65 -3.60 7.24 15.07
N TRP A 66 -2.58 8.07 14.88
CA TRP A 66 -2.70 9.36 14.18
C TRP A 66 -3.25 9.18 12.75
N ASN A 67 -2.94 8.05 12.14
CA ASN A 67 -3.44 7.68 10.82
C ASN A 67 -3.74 6.18 10.78
N THR A 68 -4.86 5.79 11.37
CA THR A 68 -5.37 4.42 11.32
C THR A 68 -5.63 4.02 9.87
N ARG A 69 -4.73 3.23 9.30
CA ARG A 69 -4.93 2.64 7.98
C ARG A 69 -6.02 1.59 8.14
N MET A 70 -7.18 1.80 7.52
CA MET A 70 -8.25 0.80 7.48
C MET A 70 -7.89 -0.35 6.52
N GLU A 71 -6.63 -0.78 6.50
CA GLU A 71 -6.08 -1.77 5.58
C GLU A 71 -6.03 -3.14 6.25
N GLY A 72 -6.27 -4.19 5.47
CA GLY A 72 -6.13 -5.57 5.92
C GLY A 72 -7.46 -6.24 6.27
N PRO A 73 -7.44 -7.56 6.50
CA PRO A 73 -8.63 -8.42 6.49
C PRO A 73 -9.77 -8.03 7.43
N ILE A 74 -9.43 -7.55 8.63
CA ILE A 74 -10.42 -7.13 9.62
C ILE A 74 -10.87 -5.68 9.42
N LEU A 75 -9.99 -4.79 8.94
CA LEU A 75 -10.26 -3.33 8.87
C LEU A 75 -10.77 -2.86 7.52
N GLU A 76 -10.55 -3.61 6.44
CA GLU A 76 -10.91 -3.19 5.08
C GLU A 76 -12.42 -2.97 4.88
N ARG A 77 -13.24 -3.65 5.69
CA ARG A 77 -14.69 -3.41 5.76
C ARG A 77 -15.06 -1.97 6.17
N LEU A 78 -14.12 -1.22 6.75
CA LEU A 78 -14.27 0.19 7.15
C LEU A 78 -13.75 1.16 6.07
N GLN A 79 -13.20 0.69 4.94
CA GLN A 79 -12.75 1.54 3.81
C GLN A 79 -13.92 2.08 2.99
N VAL A 80 -14.76 2.90 3.63
CA VAL A 80 -15.86 3.61 2.98
C VAL A 80 -15.66 5.11 3.15
N SER A 81 -16.04 5.89 2.14
CA SER A 81 -16.13 7.34 2.20
C SER A 81 -17.60 7.77 2.23
N TYR A 82 -17.84 9.05 2.48
CA TYR A 82 -19.19 9.62 2.50
C TYR A 82 -19.98 9.33 1.20
N HIS A 83 -19.29 9.29 0.05
CA HIS A 83 -19.89 9.01 -1.25
C HIS A 83 -19.88 7.52 -1.63
N THR A 84 -18.86 6.76 -1.21
CA THR A 84 -18.76 5.34 -1.58
C THR A 84 -19.54 4.41 -0.67
N VAL A 85 -19.98 4.90 0.50
CA VAL A 85 -20.78 4.10 1.43
C VAL A 85 -22.14 3.76 0.80
N GLN A 86 -22.48 2.47 0.85
CA GLN A 86 -23.72 1.96 0.28
C GLN A 86 -24.86 2.12 1.28
N ILE A 87 -25.77 3.02 0.98
CA ILE A 87 -27.00 3.25 1.74
C ILE A 87 -28.15 2.57 0.99
N GLN A 88 -29.04 1.91 1.72
CA GLN A 88 -30.23 1.26 1.20
C GLN A 88 -31.49 1.96 1.74
N GLN A 89 -32.49 2.14 0.89
CA GLN A 89 -33.81 2.58 1.33
C GLN A 89 -34.69 1.39 1.73
N VAL A 90 -35.31 1.50 2.90
CA VAL A 90 -36.22 0.53 3.51
C VAL A 90 -37.44 1.31 3.99
N HIS A 91 -38.61 1.06 3.39
CA HIS A 91 -39.89 1.70 3.76
C HIS A 91 -39.88 3.24 3.85
N GLY A 92 -39.12 3.91 2.97
CA GLY A 92 -39.03 5.39 2.95
C GLY A 92 -38.02 5.98 3.93
N GLN A 93 -37.31 5.14 4.68
CA GLN A 93 -36.14 5.49 5.49
C GLN A 93 -34.89 4.93 4.82
N CYS A 94 -33.74 5.50 5.13
CA CYS A 94 -32.43 5.11 4.65
C CYS A 94 -31.59 4.53 5.81
N THR A 95 -30.78 3.53 5.48
CA THR A 95 -29.92 2.80 6.41
C THR A 95 -28.65 2.35 5.71
N LEU A 96 -27.59 2.09 6.47
CA LEU A 96 -26.45 1.36 5.95
C LEU A 96 -26.90 0.01 5.36
N ALA A 97 -26.37 -0.35 4.19
CA ALA A 97 -26.70 -1.61 3.54
C ALA A 97 -26.58 -2.78 4.54
N PRO A 98 -27.61 -3.65 4.67
CA PRO A 98 -27.68 -4.64 5.75
C PRO A 98 -26.46 -5.54 5.86
N HIS A 99 -25.85 -5.92 4.73
CA HIS A 99 -24.65 -6.74 4.71
C HIS A 99 -23.41 -6.00 5.27
N ILE A 100 -23.28 -4.68 5.03
CA ILE A 100 -22.20 -3.86 5.60
C ILE A 100 -22.46 -3.62 7.09
N MET A 101 -23.70 -3.29 7.46
CA MET A 101 -24.11 -3.11 8.85
C MET A 101 -23.81 -4.35 9.70
N GLN A 102 -24.18 -5.54 9.23
CA GLN A 102 -23.86 -6.79 9.92
C GLN A 102 -22.34 -7.02 10.00
N SER A 103 -21.59 -6.63 8.96
CA SER A 103 -20.13 -6.76 8.95
C SER A 103 -19.46 -5.87 10.01
N TRP A 104 -20.00 -4.67 10.21
CA TRP A 104 -19.54 -3.72 11.23
C TRP A 104 -19.94 -4.16 12.64
N LEU A 105 -21.17 -4.66 12.83
CA LEU A 105 -21.64 -5.22 14.09
C LEU A 105 -20.78 -6.40 14.57
N SER A 106 -20.42 -7.30 13.64
CA SER A 106 -19.54 -8.44 13.90
C SER A 106 -18.13 -7.98 14.31
N LEU A 107 -17.57 -6.98 13.63
CA LEU A 107 -16.27 -6.41 13.98
C LEU A 107 -16.29 -5.71 15.33
N GLU A 108 -17.29 -4.85 15.58
CA GLU A 108 -17.45 -4.12 16.84
C GLU A 108 -17.54 -5.10 18.01
N SER A 109 -18.38 -6.13 17.90
CA SER A 109 -18.52 -7.17 18.92
C SER A 109 -17.22 -7.92 19.17
N ALA A 110 -16.49 -8.27 18.10
CA ALA A 110 -15.23 -9.00 18.21
C ALA A 110 -14.13 -8.17 18.89
N LEU A 111 -14.00 -6.88 18.53
CA LEU A 111 -13.04 -5.96 19.15
C LEU A 111 -13.37 -5.71 20.62
N LEU A 112 -14.66 -5.51 20.95
CA LEU A 112 -15.11 -5.37 22.34
C LEU A 112 -14.80 -6.62 23.16
N TRP A 113 -15.05 -7.82 22.60
CA TRP A 113 -14.74 -9.08 23.27
C TRP A 113 -13.24 -9.23 23.51
N VAL A 114 -12.38 -8.93 22.53
CA VAL A 114 -10.92 -9.01 22.69
C VAL A 114 -10.40 -8.04 23.73
N ALA A 115 -10.82 -6.78 23.66
CA ALA A 115 -10.47 -5.77 24.64
C ALA A 115 -10.86 -6.23 26.05
N SER A 116 -12.13 -6.60 26.23
CA SER A 116 -12.65 -7.05 27.53
C SER A 116 -11.91 -8.28 28.04
N PHE A 117 -11.71 -9.29 27.20
CA PHE A 117 -11.04 -10.52 27.58
C PHE A 117 -9.58 -10.29 27.98
N LEU A 118 -8.80 -9.59 27.16
CA LEU A 118 -7.37 -9.37 27.41
C LEU A 118 -7.12 -8.52 28.67
N ILE A 119 -7.97 -7.51 28.92
CA ILE A 119 -7.94 -6.69 30.13
C ILE A 119 -8.32 -7.52 31.35
N ASN A 120 -9.49 -8.18 31.33
CA ASN A 120 -10.00 -8.92 32.50
C ASN A 120 -9.13 -10.12 32.88
N SER A 121 -8.46 -10.73 31.90
CA SER A 121 -7.55 -11.84 32.15
C SER A 121 -6.18 -11.39 32.66
N SER A 122 -5.86 -10.08 32.62
CA SER A 122 -4.58 -9.52 33.07
C SER A 122 -4.63 -9.17 34.56
N PRO A 123 -3.78 -9.79 35.40
CA PRO A 123 -3.70 -9.42 36.81
C PRO A 123 -3.12 -8.00 37.00
N VAL A 124 -2.31 -7.52 36.04
CA VAL A 124 -1.72 -6.18 36.07
C VAL A 124 -2.73 -5.11 35.67
N ALA A 125 -3.58 -5.35 34.67
CA ALA A 125 -4.60 -4.40 34.24
C ALA A 125 -5.57 -4.04 35.38
N ASN A 126 -5.97 -5.02 36.18
CA ASN A 126 -6.84 -4.82 37.35
C ASN A 126 -6.20 -3.99 38.47
N GLN A 127 -4.88 -3.78 38.44
CA GLN A 127 -4.14 -2.93 39.39
C GLN A 127 -3.83 -1.55 38.83
N LEU A 128 -3.82 -1.39 37.49
CA LEU A 128 -3.41 -0.16 36.81
C LEU A 128 -4.53 0.88 36.65
N PHE A 129 -5.78 0.44 36.58
CA PHE A 129 -6.92 1.30 36.28
C PHE A 129 -7.95 1.32 37.41
N PRO A 130 -8.61 2.46 37.68
CA PRO A 130 -9.74 2.52 38.59
C PRO A 130 -10.98 1.78 38.02
N LEU A 131 -11.96 1.50 38.88
CA LEU A 131 -13.18 0.73 38.56
C LEU A 131 -14.08 1.37 37.49
N ASP A 132 -13.78 2.60 37.07
CA ASP A 132 -14.52 3.45 36.13
C ASP A 132 -13.97 3.41 34.69
N LEU A 133 -13.10 2.45 34.36
CA LEU A 133 -12.60 2.26 33.00
C LEU A 133 -13.77 2.07 32.02
N SER A 134 -13.96 3.02 31.11
CA SER A 134 -15.05 3.02 30.14
C SER A 134 -14.52 3.12 28.72
N THR A 135 -15.11 2.37 27.79
CA THR A 135 -14.85 2.56 26.37
C THR A 135 -15.46 3.88 25.93
N PHE A 136 -14.77 4.58 25.02
CA PHE A 136 -15.38 5.72 24.32
C PHE A 136 -16.68 5.30 23.62
N THR A 137 -17.50 6.26 23.18
CA THR A 137 -18.75 6.00 22.47
C THR A 137 -18.57 4.93 21.41
N THR A 138 -19.27 3.80 21.58
CA THR A 138 -19.14 2.65 20.68
C THR A 138 -19.64 3.01 19.27
N PRO A 139 -19.10 2.39 18.21
CA PRO A 139 -19.56 2.65 16.84
C PRO A 139 -21.08 2.57 16.68
N SER A 140 -21.72 1.57 17.30
CA SER A 140 -23.17 1.37 17.26
C SER A 140 -23.95 2.54 17.86
N LYS A 141 -23.46 3.11 18.98
CA LYS A 141 -24.05 4.30 19.60
C LYS A 141 -23.99 5.55 18.73
N CYS A 142 -23.06 5.60 17.76
CA CYS A 142 -22.99 6.69 16.78
C CYS A 142 -24.03 6.56 15.64
N GLY A 143 -24.79 5.46 15.58
CA GLY A 143 -26.04 5.40 14.82
C GLY A 143 -26.01 4.67 13.47
N TYR A 144 -24.95 3.96 13.08
CA TYR A 144 -24.94 3.21 11.80
C TYR A 144 -25.96 2.08 11.70
N THR A 145 -26.56 1.67 12.82
CA THR A 145 -27.64 0.67 12.89
C THR A 145 -29.05 1.27 12.86
N ARG A 146 -29.16 2.60 12.80
CA ARG A 146 -30.43 3.33 12.86
C ARG A 146 -30.98 3.58 11.45
N LEU A 147 -32.30 3.79 11.39
CA LEU A 147 -33.04 4.21 10.21
C LEU A 147 -33.19 5.73 10.23
N PHE A 148 -33.05 6.39 9.08
CA PHE A 148 -33.17 7.85 8.96
C PHE A 148 -34.10 8.23 7.82
N TYR A 149 -34.89 9.28 7.94
CA TYR A 149 -35.67 9.78 6.79
C TYR A 149 -34.82 10.57 5.79
N ASP A 150 -33.70 11.14 6.25
CA ASP A 150 -32.78 11.95 5.46
C ASP A 150 -31.49 11.17 5.17
N GLU A 151 -31.19 10.98 3.88
CA GLU A 151 -29.99 10.29 3.41
C GLU A 151 -28.70 11.00 3.84
N GLU A 152 -28.69 12.32 3.91
CA GLU A 152 -27.53 13.11 4.33
C GLU A 152 -27.22 12.88 5.82
N LYS A 153 -28.28 12.85 6.65
CA LYS A 153 -28.17 12.47 8.08
C LYS A 153 -27.64 11.04 8.23
N CYS A 154 -28.19 10.10 7.47
CA CYS A 154 -27.75 8.70 7.50
C CYS A 154 -26.25 8.56 7.18
N ARG A 155 -25.81 9.16 6.06
CA ARG A 155 -24.41 9.11 5.64
C ARG A 155 -23.49 9.72 6.70
N ARG A 156 -23.83 10.89 7.27
CA ARG A 156 -23.05 11.52 8.35
C ARG A 156 -22.95 10.63 9.59
N CYS A 157 -24.06 10.04 10.04
CA CYS A 157 -24.04 9.08 11.16
C CYS A 157 -23.17 7.86 10.87
N VAL A 158 -23.24 7.29 9.67
CA VAL A 158 -22.38 6.16 9.28
C VAL A 158 -20.90 6.54 9.29
N MET A 159 -20.54 7.74 8.81
CA MET A 159 -19.16 8.23 8.84
C MET A 159 -18.66 8.49 10.27
N ARG A 160 -19.53 9.03 11.14
CA ARG A 160 -19.23 9.19 12.57
C ARG A 160 -18.99 7.82 13.24
N SER A 161 -19.84 6.84 12.95
CA SER A 161 -19.67 5.46 13.43
C SER A 161 -18.39 4.81 12.94
N ARG A 162 -18.02 5.02 11.66
CA ARG A 162 -16.74 4.56 11.10
C ARG A 162 -15.56 5.11 11.90
N ASP A 163 -15.58 6.41 12.17
CA ASP A 163 -14.50 7.08 12.91
C ASP A 163 -14.45 6.63 14.38
N ALA A 164 -15.59 6.26 14.98
CA ALA A 164 -15.67 5.69 16.33
C ALA A 164 -15.01 4.31 16.47
N PHE A 165 -14.69 3.61 15.37
CA PHE A 165 -13.86 2.40 15.45
C PHE A 165 -12.42 2.71 15.88
N VAL A 166 -11.89 3.91 15.61
CA VAL A 166 -10.51 4.29 15.97
C VAL A 166 -10.27 4.21 17.49
N PRO A 167 -11.07 4.85 18.35
CA PRO A 167 -10.91 4.71 19.79
C PRO A 167 -11.20 3.29 20.28
N LEU A 168 -12.10 2.53 19.64
CA LEU A 168 -12.32 1.10 19.97
C LEU A 168 -11.08 0.23 19.67
N MET A 169 -10.44 0.44 18.52
CA MET A 169 -9.16 -0.21 18.19
C MET A 169 -8.07 0.15 19.20
N ALA A 170 -8.04 1.40 19.66
CA ALA A 170 -7.09 1.85 20.67
C ALA A 170 -7.25 1.11 22.01
N VAL A 171 -8.47 0.70 22.39
CA VAL A 171 -8.69 -0.17 23.57
C VAL A 171 -8.01 -1.52 23.36
N CYS A 172 -8.16 -2.13 22.19
CA CYS A 172 -7.51 -3.41 21.86
C CYS A 172 -5.98 -3.27 21.88
N THR A 173 -5.43 -2.22 21.28
CA THR A 173 -4.00 -1.92 21.32
C THR A 173 -3.49 -1.75 22.75
N MET A 174 -4.20 -0.99 23.58
CA MET A 174 -3.84 -0.81 24.99
C MET A 174 -3.80 -2.16 25.72
N ALA A 175 -4.82 -3.01 25.53
CA ALA A 175 -4.87 -4.34 26.11
C ALA A 175 -3.69 -5.22 25.68
N ILE A 176 -3.35 -5.19 24.39
CA ILE A 176 -2.18 -5.89 23.83
C ILE A 176 -0.88 -5.36 24.46
N ALA A 177 -0.72 -4.03 24.56
CA ALA A 177 0.47 -3.41 25.14
C ALA A 177 0.68 -3.79 26.61
N ILE A 178 -0.40 -3.90 27.40
CA ILE A 178 -0.33 -4.38 28.79
C ILE A 178 0.19 -5.81 28.84
N ARG A 179 -0.35 -6.71 28.00
CA ARG A 179 0.10 -8.12 27.94
C ARG A 179 1.54 -8.26 27.48
N SER A 180 1.94 -7.54 26.45
CA SER A 180 3.33 -7.53 25.97
C SER A 180 4.31 -6.99 27.03
N ALA A 181 3.86 -6.11 27.94
CA ALA A 181 4.69 -5.67 29.06
C ALA A 181 4.84 -6.73 30.16
N GLU A 182 3.84 -7.59 30.38
CA GLU A 182 3.90 -8.70 31.34
C GLU A 182 4.90 -9.78 30.91
N ASP A 183 4.98 -10.07 29.61
CA ASP A 183 5.82 -11.15 29.07
C ASP A 183 7.32 -10.87 29.26
N GLU A 184 7.77 -9.65 28.98
CA GLU A 184 9.17 -9.26 29.19
C GLU A 184 9.59 -9.27 30.66
N GLY A 185 8.64 -9.03 31.57
CA GLY A 185 8.87 -9.18 33.01
C GLY A 185 9.19 -10.62 33.41
N LYS A 186 8.73 -11.61 32.64
CA LYS A 186 8.99 -13.05 32.83
C LYS A 186 10.24 -13.52 32.10
N GLU A 187 10.54 -12.99 30.91
CA GLU A 187 11.73 -13.35 30.13
C GLU A 187 13.05 -12.94 30.79
N LYS A 188 13.10 -11.80 31.51
CA LYS A 188 14.28 -11.39 32.29
C LYS A 188 14.66 -12.35 33.42
N ALA A 189 13.83 -13.35 33.73
CA ALA A 189 14.11 -14.38 34.73
C ALA A 189 14.72 -15.68 34.14
N VAL A 190 14.82 -15.81 32.82
CA VAL A 190 15.34 -17.01 32.15
C VAL A 190 16.50 -16.61 31.23
N GLU A 191 17.72 -16.58 31.78
CA GLU A 191 18.92 -16.30 30.98
C GLU A 191 19.37 -17.51 30.13
N VAL A 192 20.01 -17.13 29.01
CA VAL A 192 21.00 -17.83 28.17
C VAL A 192 20.48 -18.65 26.99
N GLY A 193 20.65 -18.08 25.79
CA GLY A 193 21.20 -18.85 24.66
C GLY A 193 20.43 -18.91 23.34
N GLU A 194 19.45 -18.05 23.07
CA GLU A 194 18.63 -18.18 21.84
C GLU A 194 18.59 -16.88 21.00
N ASP A 195 18.42 -17.09 19.69
CA ASP A 195 18.44 -16.10 18.60
C ASP A 195 17.37 -15.00 18.80
N PRO A 196 17.74 -13.72 18.88
CA PRO A 196 16.81 -12.61 19.13
C PRO A 196 15.79 -12.36 17.99
N ASP A 197 15.98 -12.97 16.81
CA ASP A 197 15.11 -12.81 15.63
C ASP A 197 14.09 -13.96 15.43
N ALA A 198 13.94 -14.87 16.39
CA ALA A 198 12.92 -15.92 16.30
C ALA A 198 11.52 -15.33 16.54
N ASP A 199 10.65 -15.37 15.53
CA ASP A 199 9.23 -14.99 15.64
C ASP A 199 8.49 -15.88 16.66
N VAL A 200 8.42 -15.44 17.92
CA VAL A 200 7.67 -16.10 19.00
C VAL A 200 6.21 -15.63 18.99
N CYS A 201 5.25 -16.57 19.18
CA CYS A 201 3.84 -16.21 19.33
C CYS A 201 3.66 -15.30 20.55
N PRO A 202 3.07 -14.10 20.42
CA PRO A 202 2.77 -13.28 21.59
C PRO A 202 1.82 -13.99 22.56
N SER A 203 2.04 -13.85 23.88
CA SER A 203 1.20 -14.55 24.88
C SER A 203 -0.28 -14.18 24.78
N TRP A 204 -0.58 -12.94 24.39
CA TRP A 204 -1.95 -12.48 24.19
C TRP A 204 -2.65 -13.26 23.07
N ALA A 205 -1.93 -13.63 22.00
CA ALA A 205 -2.46 -14.42 20.90
C ALA A 205 -2.74 -15.87 21.35
N VAL A 206 -1.86 -16.43 22.19
CA VAL A 206 -2.07 -17.74 22.83
C VAL A 206 -3.30 -17.73 23.73
N ALA A 207 -3.47 -16.69 24.56
CA ALA A 207 -4.62 -16.54 25.46
C ALA A 207 -5.95 -16.47 24.71
N LEU A 208 -6.00 -15.75 23.57
CA LEU A 208 -7.20 -15.71 22.72
C LEU A 208 -7.56 -17.09 22.16
N LYS A 209 -6.54 -17.83 21.71
CA LYS A 209 -6.72 -19.18 21.17
C LYS A 209 -7.23 -20.17 22.22
N GLU A 210 -6.75 -20.10 23.45
CA GLU A 210 -7.23 -20.95 24.56
C GLU A 210 -8.72 -20.75 24.86
N LYS A 211 -9.28 -19.58 24.51
CA LYS A 211 -10.71 -19.28 24.56
C LYS A 211 -11.46 -19.55 23.26
N ALA A 212 -10.89 -20.39 22.40
CA ALA A 212 -11.49 -20.83 21.14
C ALA A 212 -11.74 -19.70 20.12
N ALA A 213 -11.03 -18.57 20.22
CA ALA A 213 -10.99 -17.61 19.12
C ALA A 213 -10.35 -18.26 17.88
N SER A 214 -10.89 -17.95 16.69
CA SER A 214 -10.37 -18.50 15.44
C SER A 214 -8.89 -18.13 15.23
N ILE A 215 -8.10 -19.10 14.80
CA ILE A 215 -6.67 -18.90 14.50
C ILE A 215 -6.50 -17.91 13.32
N ASP A 216 -7.37 -18.00 12.32
CA ASP A 216 -7.40 -17.07 11.19
C ASP A 216 -7.67 -15.63 11.65
N TRP A 217 -8.60 -15.45 12.61
CA TRP A 217 -8.92 -14.14 13.17
C TRP A 217 -7.80 -13.56 14.04
N ILE A 218 -7.11 -14.42 14.81
CA ILE A 218 -5.92 -14.02 15.57
C ILE A 218 -4.81 -13.62 14.60
N GLY A 219 -4.62 -14.36 13.50
CA GLY A 219 -3.69 -14.02 12.43
C GLY A 219 -4.01 -12.64 11.83
N ASP A 220 -5.27 -12.38 11.50
CA ASP A 220 -5.71 -11.09 10.97
C ASP A 220 -5.53 -9.94 11.97
N LEU A 221 -5.75 -10.19 13.27
CA LEU A 221 -5.52 -9.21 14.32
C LEU A 221 -4.02 -8.90 14.46
N MET A 222 -3.16 -9.93 14.50
CA MET A 222 -1.69 -9.79 14.50
C MET A 222 -1.18 -9.03 13.27
N ALA A 223 -1.89 -9.17 12.16
CA ALA A 223 -1.57 -8.53 10.90
C ALA A 223 -2.03 -7.06 10.82
N SER A 224 -2.82 -6.60 11.78
CA SER A 224 -3.45 -5.28 11.74
C SER A 224 -2.62 -4.22 12.47
N PRO A 225 -2.85 -2.92 12.18
CA PRO A 225 -2.28 -1.83 12.97
C PRO A 225 -2.66 -1.85 14.46
N ILE A 226 -3.64 -2.66 14.86
CA ILE A 226 -4.09 -2.78 16.26
C ILE A 226 -2.99 -3.42 17.13
N SER A 227 -2.29 -4.43 16.63
CA SER A 227 -1.22 -5.12 17.34
C SER A 227 0.17 -4.55 17.07
N ASP A 228 0.31 -3.60 16.15
CA ASP A 228 1.59 -2.98 15.82
C ASP A 228 2.02 -1.97 16.91
N LEU A 229 2.86 -2.43 17.83
CA LEU A 229 3.45 -1.59 18.89
C LEU A 229 4.78 -0.96 18.48
N SER A 230 5.15 -0.99 17.21
CA SER A 230 6.43 -0.47 16.72
C SER A 230 6.43 1.09 16.61
N PRO A 231 7.61 1.74 16.58
CA PRO A 231 7.72 3.19 16.37
C PRO A 231 7.09 3.72 15.07
N GLN A 232 6.83 2.84 14.10
CA GLN A 232 6.34 3.21 12.78
C GLN A 232 4.85 3.57 12.80
N THR A 233 4.07 2.98 13.71
CA THR A 233 2.70 3.39 13.96
C THR A 233 2.68 4.60 14.89
N LYS A 234 2.59 5.79 14.29
CA LYS A 234 2.47 7.05 15.04
C LYS A 234 1.15 7.11 15.79
N ARG A 235 1.22 7.19 17.11
CA ARG A 235 0.08 7.36 18.00
C ARG A 235 -0.13 8.83 18.34
N ILE A 236 -1.36 9.19 18.66
CA ILE A 236 -1.76 10.56 18.97
C ILE A 236 -1.13 11.02 20.29
N GLY A 237 -1.10 10.13 21.28
CA GLY A 237 -0.55 10.45 22.59
C GLY A 237 -1.51 11.24 23.48
N THR A 238 -1.02 11.62 24.65
CA THR A 238 -1.86 12.19 25.71
C THR A 238 -1.09 13.23 26.53
N ILE A 239 -1.83 14.19 27.09
CA ILE A 239 -1.28 15.27 27.92
C ILE A 239 -1.75 15.07 29.37
N LEU A 240 -0.82 14.79 30.28
CA LEU A 240 -1.12 14.62 31.71
C LEU A 240 -0.92 15.93 32.45
N GLU A 241 -1.95 16.42 33.13
CA GLU A 241 -1.80 17.54 34.04
C GLU A 241 -1.14 17.06 35.33
N ALA A 242 -0.04 17.70 35.72
CA ALA A 242 0.76 17.26 36.86
C ALA A 242 -0.06 17.22 38.16
N ASP A 243 -1.01 18.14 38.37
CA ASP A 243 -1.81 18.23 39.59
C ASP A 243 -3.16 17.49 39.53
N LYS A 244 -3.42 16.72 38.46
CA LYS A 244 -4.69 15.99 38.30
C LYS A 244 -4.69 14.66 39.03
N GLU A 245 -5.66 14.49 39.93
CA GLU A 245 -5.87 13.26 40.69
C GLU A 245 -6.56 12.17 39.86
N GLY A 246 -6.42 10.91 40.27
CA GLY A 246 -7.10 9.76 39.63
C GLY A 246 -6.52 9.32 38.28
N LEU A 247 -5.42 9.93 37.82
CA LEU A 247 -4.75 9.48 36.59
C LEU A 247 -3.98 8.17 36.81
N TRP A 248 -3.93 7.36 35.75
CA TRP A 248 -3.31 6.04 35.67
C TRP A 248 -1.77 6.10 35.58
N TRP A 249 -1.11 6.88 36.43
CA TRP A 249 0.34 7.15 36.37
C TRP A 249 1.23 5.91 36.21
N HIS A 250 0.86 4.78 36.82
CA HIS A 250 1.57 3.51 36.72
C HIS A 250 1.58 2.87 35.33
N HIS A 251 0.69 3.30 34.42
CA HIS A 251 0.59 2.81 33.05
C HIS A 251 1.53 3.56 32.08
N ILE A 252 2.10 4.70 32.48
CA ILE A 252 3.00 5.51 31.63
C ILE A 252 4.19 4.73 31.07
N PRO A 253 4.88 3.86 31.84
CA PRO A 253 5.97 3.05 31.28
C PRO A 253 5.51 2.13 30.13
N THR A 254 4.31 1.54 30.24
CA THR A 254 3.71 0.73 29.18
C THR A 254 3.41 1.56 27.94
N MET A 255 2.90 2.78 28.11
CA MET A 255 2.64 3.72 27.01
C MET A 255 3.92 4.13 26.29
N VAL A 256 4.96 4.51 27.05
CA VAL A 256 6.26 4.89 26.49
C VAL A 256 6.87 3.74 25.69
N LYS A 257 6.78 2.52 26.22
CA LYS A 257 7.26 1.32 25.55
C LYS A 257 6.48 0.98 24.28
N ALA A 258 5.16 1.22 24.28
CA ALA A 258 4.30 1.09 23.10
C ALA A 258 4.38 2.30 22.13
N HIS A 259 5.39 3.16 22.29
CA HIS A 259 5.63 4.35 21.49
C HIS A 259 4.45 5.34 21.45
N VAL A 260 3.66 5.41 22.52
CA VAL A 260 2.63 6.43 22.69
C VAL A 260 3.26 7.73 23.15
N PRO A 261 3.12 8.86 22.44
CA PRO A 261 3.61 10.15 22.92
C PRO A 261 2.97 10.57 24.24
N VAL A 262 3.79 10.96 25.21
CA VAL A 262 3.32 11.39 26.54
C VAL A 262 3.89 12.77 26.84
N TRP A 263 3.03 13.72 27.17
CA TRP A 263 3.44 15.04 27.65
C TRP A 263 2.92 15.28 29.06
N ILE A 264 3.74 15.81 29.96
CA ILE A 264 3.35 16.21 31.30
C ILE A 264 3.28 17.72 31.33
N TYR A 265 2.10 18.26 31.63
CA TYR A 265 1.82 19.68 31.70
C TYR A 265 2.07 20.20 33.13
N TRP A 266 2.96 21.19 33.23
CA TRP A 266 3.43 21.79 34.48
C TRP A 266 2.90 23.20 34.71
N GLY A 267 1.81 23.60 34.06
CA GLY A 267 1.25 24.95 34.19
C GLY A 267 1.83 25.94 33.18
N ARG A 268 1.60 27.22 33.43
CA ARG A 268 2.09 28.32 32.58
C ARG A 268 3.39 28.89 33.14
N LEU A 269 4.22 29.55 32.32
CA LEU A 269 5.43 30.20 32.83
C LEU A 269 5.10 31.25 33.91
N SER A 270 3.92 31.88 33.82
CA SER A 270 3.43 32.83 34.83
C SER A 270 2.96 32.18 36.15
N ALA A 271 2.65 30.89 36.14
CA ALA A 271 2.10 30.15 37.28
C ALA A 271 2.42 28.63 37.15
N PRO A 272 3.68 28.22 37.39
CA PRO A 272 4.09 26.84 37.19
C PRO A 272 3.66 25.96 38.39
N LEU A 273 3.29 24.72 38.13
CA LEU A 273 2.71 23.74 39.08
C LEU A 273 3.78 22.90 39.82
N LEU A 274 4.99 23.42 39.97
CA LEU A 274 6.19 22.67 40.42
C LEU A 274 6.10 22.06 41.84
N ASN A 275 5.07 22.40 42.64
CA ASN A 275 4.94 21.92 44.02
C ASN A 275 3.70 21.02 44.24
N ARG A 276 3.01 20.59 43.17
CA ARG A 276 1.72 19.86 43.26
C ARG A 276 1.78 18.43 42.72
N ILE A 277 2.88 17.72 42.96
CA ILE A 277 3.05 16.35 42.48
C ILE A 277 2.05 15.43 43.22
N PRO A 278 1.37 14.49 42.53
CA PRO A 278 0.63 13.41 43.17
C PRO A 278 1.62 12.55 43.98
N LYS A 279 1.16 11.84 45.03
CA LYS A 279 2.02 10.91 45.78
C LYS A 279 2.38 9.70 44.91
N LEU A 280 3.38 9.84 44.05
CA LEU A 280 3.87 8.80 43.14
C LEU A 280 5.02 8.00 43.79
N PRO A 281 5.20 6.72 43.43
CA PRO A 281 6.37 5.96 43.87
C PRO A 281 7.67 6.58 43.35
N ALA A 282 8.72 6.60 44.17
CA ALA A 282 10.05 7.14 43.84
C ALA A 282 10.60 6.78 42.43
N PRO A 283 10.53 5.51 41.95
CA PRO A 283 11.04 5.17 40.62
C PRO A 283 10.27 5.83 39.46
N LEU A 284 8.99 6.15 39.65
CA LEU A 284 8.20 6.83 38.63
C LEU A 284 8.48 8.34 38.62
N VAL A 285 8.74 8.93 39.80
CA VAL A 285 9.13 10.34 39.94
C VAL A 285 10.43 10.63 39.20
N GLU A 286 11.42 9.72 39.30
CA GLU A 286 12.71 9.85 38.59
C GLU A 286 12.56 9.71 37.06
N GLN A 287 11.60 8.91 36.58
CA GLN A 287 11.31 8.75 35.15
C GLN A 287 10.51 9.90 34.54
N LEU A 288 9.62 10.54 35.31
CA LEU A 288 8.74 11.63 34.84
C LEU A 288 9.45 13.00 34.81
N ARG A 289 10.68 13.09 35.34
CA ARG A 289 11.64 14.21 35.30
C ARG A 289 10.97 15.60 35.31
N GLN A 290 10.60 16.06 36.50
CA GLN A 290 10.04 17.39 36.74
C GLN A 290 11.01 18.53 36.32
N PRO A 291 10.52 19.63 35.70
CA PRO A 291 11.35 20.83 35.47
C PRO A 291 11.93 21.38 36.77
N GLU A 292 13.23 21.68 36.77
CA GLU A 292 13.84 22.40 37.88
C GLU A 292 13.52 23.90 37.79
N ALA A 293 13.37 24.57 38.94
CA ALA A 293 12.96 25.97 39.00
C ALA A 293 13.90 26.90 38.19
N TRP A 294 15.21 26.63 38.19
CA TRP A 294 16.17 27.42 37.42
C TRP A 294 15.99 27.28 35.89
N GLN A 295 15.48 26.15 35.40
CA GLN A 295 15.22 25.95 33.96
C GLN A 295 14.06 26.84 33.51
N ILE A 296 13.04 26.99 34.35
CA ILE A 296 11.92 27.90 34.12
C ILE A 296 12.39 29.36 34.18
N ASP A 297 13.20 29.71 35.18
CA ASP A 297 13.78 31.06 35.31
C ASP A 297 14.70 31.42 34.14
N GLU A 298 15.47 30.47 33.61
CA GLU A 298 16.32 30.70 32.43
C GLU A 298 15.48 30.95 31.17
N ILE A 299 14.40 30.19 30.97
CA ILE A 299 13.46 30.40 29.87
C ILE A 299 12.78 31.77 30.00
N LEU A 300 12.32 32.13 31.20
CA LEU A 300 11.75 33.45 31.50
C LEU A 300 12.76 34.58 31.22
N ARG A 301 14.03 34.42 31.60
CA ARG A 301 15.09 35.40 31.29
C ARG A 301 15.29 35.55 29.78
N LYS A 302 15.34 34.45 29.03
CA LYS A 302 15.45 34.48 27.56
C LYS A 302 14.25 35.15 26.90
N HIS A 303 13.03 34.89 27.39
CA HIS A 303 11.79 35.55 26.95
C HIS A 303 11.71 37.04 27.35
N ALA A 304 12.29 37.43 28.48
CA ALA A 304 12.36 38.83 28.90
C ALA A 304 13.43 39.62 28.10
N SER A 305 14.53 38.96 27.75
CA SER A 305 15.64 39.55 27.00
C SER A 305 15.27 39.84 25.53
N SER A 306 14.34 39.09 24.95
CA SER A 306 13.78 39.38 23.63
C SER A 306 12.76 40.53 23.61
N ARG A 307 12.28 40.99 24.78
CA ARG A 307 11.37 42.15 24.92
C ARG A 307 12.02 43.40 25.54
N GLY A 308 13.29 43.32 25.96
CA GLY A 308 13.97 44.38 26.71
C GLY A 308 15.04 45.12 25.91
N THR A 309 14.67 46.19 25.21
CA THR A 309 15.57 47.33 24.96
C THR A 309 14.97 48.55 25.65
N THR A 310 15.76 49.13 26.57
CA THR A 310 15.32 50.01 27.68
C THR A 310 15.04 51.47 27.27
N PRO A 311 14.31 52.23 28.12
CA PRO A 311 13.75 53.56 27.82
C PRO A 311 14.60 54.73 28.35
N THR A 312 14.58 55.87 27.65
CA THR A 312 15.03 57.17 28.19
C THR A 312 14.03 58.29 27.85
N SER A 313 13.53 58.90 28.93
CA SER A 313 12.81 60.16 29.14
C SER A 313 12.68 61.18 27.99
N ALA A 314 11.44 61.49 27.60
CA ALA A 314 10.80 62.83 27.65
C ALA A 314 9.46 62.77 26.89
N LEU A 315 8.34 63.09 27.54
CA LEU A 315 7.05 63.29 26.84
C LEU A 315 7.15 64.57 26.00
N PRO A 316 6.82 64.50 24.70
CA PRO A 316 5.51 65.05 24.33
C PRO A 316 4.76 64.22 23.28
N ALA A 317 3.45 64.30 23.40
CA ALA A 317 2.40 63.77 22.50
C ALA A 317 2.33 62.24 22.37
N ARG A 318 1.21 61.71 22.88
CA ARG A 318 0.69 60.37 22.60
C ARG A 318 0.80 60.08 21.09
N PRO A 319 1.63 59.12 20.64
CA PRO A 319 1.48 58.60 19.29
C PRO A 319 0.12 57.89 19.22
N PRO A 320 -0.58 57.93 18.08
CA PRO A 320 -1.78 57.14 17.89
C PRO A 320 -1.45 55.67 18.20
N PRO A 321 -2.41 54.88 18.72
CA PRO A 321 -2.19 53.44 18.93
C PRO A 321 -1.61 52.85 17.62
N PRO A 322 -0.62 51.95 17.69
CA PRO A 322 -0.09 51.31 16.49
C PRO A 322 -1.29 50.69 15.76
N SER A 323 -1.49 51.14 14.52
CA SER A 323 -2.40 50.52 13.57
C SER A 323 -2.11 49.03 13.60
N ILE A 324 -3.07 48.24 14.11
CA ILE A 324 -2.94 46.80 14.27
C ILE A 324 -2.72 46.23 12.87
N ALA A 325 -1.48 45.87 12.55
CA ALA A 325 -1.17 45.21 11.29
C ALA A 325 -1.68 43.78 11.37
N PHE A 326 -2.45 43.36 10.36
CA PHE A 326 -2.92 41.98 10.18
C PHE A 326 -1.73 41.00 10.17
N PRO A 327 -1.89 39.75 10.62
CA PRO A 327 -0.78 38.79 10.64
C PRO A 327 -0.20 38.58 9.23
N PRO A 328 1.12 38.29 9.12
CA PRO A 328 1.76 38.07 7.83
C PRO A 328 1.16 36.83 7.13
N VAL A 329 0.66 37.05 5.91
CA VAL A 329 0.07 36.00 5.04
C VAL A 329 1.16 35.14 4.41
N GLU A 330 0.85 33.87 4.10
CA GLU A 330 1.81 32.96 3.49
C GLU A 330 2.17 33.38 2.05
N ALA A 331 3.46 33.37 1.72
CA ALA A 331 3.95 33.76 0.40
C ALA A 331 3.42 32.80 -0.69
N GLY A 332 2.78 33.33 -1.73
CA GLY A 332 2.19 32.53 -2.80
C GLY A 332 0.80 31.94 -2.48
N SER A 333 0.21 32.28 -1.32
CA SER A 333 -1.19 31.97 -1.01
C SER A 333 -2.17 32.80 -1.84
N GLY A 334 -1.77 33.97 -2.35
CA GLY A 334 -2.65 34.88 -3.07
C GLY A 334 -3.66 35.65 -2.20
N GLN A 335 -3.58 35.51 -0.88
CA GLN A 335 -4.25 36.37 0.11
C GLN A 335 -3.43 37.66 0.28
N LEU A 336 -4.09 38.83 0.32
CA LEU A 336 -3.45 40.11 0.62
C LEU A 336 -3.37 40.34 2.14
N PRO A 337 -2.38 41.09 2.66
CA PRO A 337 -2.34 41.45 4.07
C PRO A 337 -3.60 42.22 4.48
N GLY A 338 -4.31 41.75 5.50
CA GLY A 338 -5.58 42.35 5.92
C GLY A 338 -6.83 41.72 5.33
N GLU A 339 -6.68 40.85 4.33
CA GLU A 339 -7.79 40.35 3.53
C GLU A 339 -8.45 39.12 4.17
N SER A 340 -9.75 39.20 4.42
CA SER A 340 -10.58 38.07 4.84
C SER A 340 -10.80 37.07 3.69
N TRP A 341 -11.29 35.87 4.02
CA TRP A 341 -11.60 34.87 3.00
C TRP A 341 -12.69 35.38 2.03
N GLU A 342 -13.72 36.07 2.52
CA GLU A 342 -14.80 36.65 1.70
C GLU A 342 -14.28 37.70 0.71
N GLU A 343 -13.44 38.63 1.20
CA GLU A 343 -12.86 39.70 0.40
C GLU A 343 -11.96 39.15 -0.71
N MET A 344 -11.14 38.14 -0.39
CA MET A 344 -10.29 37.45 -1.37
C MET A 344 -11.12 36.76 -2.45
N HIS A 345 -12.15 36.00 -2.08
CA HIS A 345 -13.00 35.32 -3.05
C HIS A 345 -13.78 36.31 -3.92
N HIS A 346 -14.25 37.42 -3.35
CA HIS A 346 -14.90 38.50 -4.11
C HIS A 346 -13.93 39.13 -5.12
N ARG A 347 -12.70 39.46 -4.70
CA ARG A 347 -11.66 39.99 -5.61
C ARG A 347 -11.32 38.99 -6.71
N ARG A 348 -11.08 37.72 -6.37
CA ARG A 348 -10.79 36.67 -7.36
C ARG A 348 -11.93 36.47 -8.34
N LYS A 349 -13.20 36.59 -7.91
CA LYS A 349 -14.36 36.54 -8.79
C LYS A 349 -14.36 37.66 -9.83
N LEU A 350 -13.96 38.89 -9.45
CA LEU A 350 -13.81 40.00 -10.37
C LEU A 350 -12.63 39.79 -11.34
N GLU A 351 -11.50 39.29 -10.86
CA GLU A 351 -10.36 38.91 -11.71
C GLU A 351 -10.74 37.82 -12.73
N ASN A 352 -11.54 36.83 -12.30
CA ASN A 352 -12.03 35.75 -13.15
C ASN A 352 -12.95 36.26 -14.27
N GLN A 353 -13.76 37.30 -14.02
CA GLN A 353 -14.55 37.95 -15.07
C GLN A 353 -13.67 38.59 -16.14
N GLN A 354 -12.57 39.22 -15.75
CA GLN A 354 -11.61 39.83 -16.68
C GLN A 354 -10.82 38.76 -17.47
N LEU A 355 -10.49 37.63 -16.83
CA LEU A 355 -9.86 36.49 -17.51
C LEU A 355 -10.81 35.86 -18.55
N ALA A 356 -12.10 35.81 -18.26
CA ALA A 356 -13.12 35.28 -19.18
C ALA A 356 -13.18 36.05 -20.51
N GLU A 357 -12.90 37.35 -20.51
CA GLU A 357 -12.89 38.20 -21.72
C GLU A 357 -11.70 37.93 -22.65
N ARG A 358 -10.61 37.33 -22.13
CA ARG A 358 -9.35 37.09 -22.84
C ARG A 358 -9.07 35.61 -23.11
N GLU A 359 -9.99 34.74 -22.71
CA GLU A 359 -9.87 33.29 -22.77
C GLU A 359 -9.99 32.76 -24.21
N SER A 360 -9.04 31.93 -24.63
CA SER A 360 -9.09 31.24 -25.93
C SER A 360 -10.08 30.05 -25.92
N ALA A 361 -10.49 29.58 -27.09
CA ALA A 361 -11.41 28.44 -27.19
C ALA A 361 -10.88 27.14 -26.55
N LEU A 362 -9.57 26.91 -26.61
CA LEU A 362 -8.92 25.74 -26.01
C LEU A 362 -8.89 25.84 -24.47
N GLU A 363 -8.54 27.01 -23.94
CA GLU A 363 -8.54 27.29 -22.49
C GLU A 363 -9.94 27.17 -21.91
N LYS A 364 -10.95 27.70 -22.63
CA LYS A 364 -12.36 27.55 -22.29
C LYS A 364 -12.79 26.09 -22.20
N GLN A 365 -12.36 25.25 -23.13
CA GLN A 365 -12.68 23.81 -23.10
C GLN A 365 -12.02 23.11 -21.90
N ALA A 366 -10.76 23.44 -21.59
CA ALA A 366 -10.05 22.90 -20.43
C ALA A 366 -10.69 23.32 -19.10
N ARG A 367 -11.08 24.60 -18.98
CA ARG A 367 -11.79 25.14 -17.81
C ARG A 367 -13.14 24.47 -17.61
N LEU A 368 -13.94 24.31 -18.67
CA LEU A 368 -15.24 23.64 -18.57
C LEU A 368 -15.11 22.19 -18.12
N ARG A 369 -14.09 21.45 -18.59
CA ARG A 369 -13.79 20.10 -18.09
C ARG A 369 -13.36 20.11 -16.63
N ALA A 370 -12.51 21.06 -16.22
CA ALA A 370 -12.09 21.18 -14.83
C ALA A 370 -13.26 21.50 -13.89
N ARG A 371 -14.19 22.36 -14.31
CA ARG A 371 -15.44 22.66 -13.60
C ARG A 371 -16.35 21.43 -13.50
N GLU A 372 -16.52 20.68 -14.58
CA GLU A 372 -17.34 19.47 -14.58
C GLU A 372 -16.76 18.41 -13.64
N LEU A 373 -15.44 18.22 -13.65
CA LEU A 373 -14.73 17.35 -12.70
C LEU A 373 -14.79 17.88 -11.26
N SER A 374 -14.77 19.20 -11.03
CA SER A 374 -14.85 19.72 -9.66
C SER A 374 -16.21 19.46 -9.01
N LEU A 375 -17.28 19.32 -9.80
CA LEU A 375 -18.62 19.00 -9.29
C LEU A 375 -18.74 17.58 -8.73
N THR A 376 -17.78 16.68 -9.00
CA THR A 376 -17.74 15.36 -8.36
C THR A 376 -17.13 15.38 -6.97
N TYR A 377 -16.50 16.50 -6.57
CA TYR A 377 -15.77 16.67 -5.31
C TYR A 377 -14.74 15.55 -5.02
N GLU A 378 -14.27 14.88 -6.07
CA GLU A 378 -13.21 13.89 -5.97
C GLU A 378 -11.91 14.54 -5.49
N VAL A 379 -11.22 13.86 -4.58
CA VAL A 379 -9.96 14.32 -4.01
C VAL A 379 -8.96 14.59 -5.14
N PRO A 380 -8.38 15.81 -5.23
CA PRO A 380 -7.34 16.09 -6.20
C PRO A 380 -6.16 15.12 -6.08
N GLY A 381 -5.69 14.61 -7.22
CA GLY A 381 -4.56 13.68 -7.25
C GLY A 381 -3.25 14.31 -6.79
N ILE A 382 -2.22 13.48 -6.57
CA ILE A 382 -0.87 13.95 -6.19
C ILE A 382 -0.01 14.39 -7.39
N GLU A 383 -0.53 14.21 -8.61
CA GLU A 383 0.17 14.52 -9.86
C GLU A 383 0.50 16.02 -9.99
N ARG A 384 1.53 16.36 -10.77
CA ARG A 384 2.00 17.74 -10.95
C ARG A 384 0.88 18.70 -11.37
N ASP A 385 0.03 18.25 -12.29
CA ASP A 385 -1.03 19.05 -12.91
C ASP A 385 -2.38 18.95 -12.19
N ALA A 386 -2.44 18.26 -11.05
CA ALA A 386 -3.63 18.24 -10.19
C ALA A 386 -3.88 19.61 -9.55
N ALA A 387 -5.15 19.91 -9.25
CA ALA A 387 -5.55 21.15 -8.62
C ALA A 387 -4.86 21.32 -7.26
N LEU A 388 -4.35 22.54 -6.98
CA LEU A 388 -3.79 22.86 -5.67
C LEU A 388 -4.90 22.98 -4.64
N VAL A 389 -4.63 22.62 -3.39
CA VAL A 389 -5.61 22.71 -2.31
C VAL A 389 -5.05 23.62 -1.22
N TYR A 390 -5.86 24.57 -0.79
CA TYR A 390 -5.56 25.51 0.28
C TYR A 390 -6.55 25.34 1.42
N GLU A 391 -6.07 25.45 2.64
CA GLU A 391 -6.87 25.39 3.86
C GLU A 391 -6.86 26.76 4.54
N TRP A 392 -8.03 27.26 4.91
CA TRP A 392 -8.17 28.48 5.71
C TRP A 392 -8.17 28.11 7.19
N ILE A 393 -7.10 28.49 7.89
CA ILE A 393 -6.89 28.19 9.31
C ILE A 393 -6.84 29.46 10.15
N GLU A 394 -7.34 29.40 11.37
CA GLU A 394 -7.18 30.48 12.34
C GLU A 394 -5.70 30.64 12.70
N HIS A 395 -5.27 31.90 12.83
CA HIS A 395 -3.91 32.21 13.24
C HIS A 395 -3.61 31.64 14.64
N SER A 396 -2.41 31.09 14.83
CA SER A 396 -2.01 30.45 16.09
C SER A 396 -1.84 31.44 17.25
N ASP A 397 -1.61 32.72 16.96
CA ASP A 397 -1.51 33.78 17.97
C ASP A 397 -2.89 34.31 18.38
N LEU A 398 -3.19 34.23 19.68
CA LEU A 398 -4.41 34.73 20.32
C LEU A 398 -4.64 36.24 20.10
N PHE A 399 -3.60 37.01 19.77
CA PHE A 399 -3.73 38.43 19.42
C PHE A 399 -4.51 38.67 18.12
N TYR A 400 -4.56 37.67 17.22
CA TYR A 400 -5.30 37.69 15.96
C TYR A 400 -6.44 36.68 15.97
N LYS A 401 -7.03 36.44 17.15
CA LYS A 401 -8.22 35.59 17.29
C LYS A 401 -9.27 36.01 16.26
N HIS A 402 -9.76 35.03 15.49
CA HIS A 402 -10.69 35.19 14.35
C HIS A 402 -10.08 35.62 13.00
N ALA A 403 -8.77 35.88 12.90
CA ALA A 403 -8.10 36.10 11.61
C ALA A 403 -7.77 34.74 10.96
N LEU A 404 -8.27 34.53 9.74
CA LEU A 404 -7.99 33.34 8.93
C LEU A 404 -6.82 33.60 7.98
N ILE A 405 -5.89 32.65 7.92
CA ILE A 405 -4.81 32.62 6.94
C ILE A 405 -5.01 31.46 5.98
N ARG A 406 -4.83 31.74 4.68
CA ARG A 406 -4.87 30.74 3.61
C ARG A 406 -3.51 30.05 3.49
N GLN A 407 -3.46 28.77 3.84
CA GLN A 407 -2.25 27.96 3.78
C GLN A 407 -2.31 26.91 2.66
N LEU A 408 -1.20 26.72 1.94
CA LEU A 408 -1.12 25.65 0.94
C LEU A 408 -1.07 24.28 1.62
N VAL A 409 -2.01 23.40 1.31
CA VAL A 409 -1.99 22.02 1.78
C VAL A 409 -0.97 21.22 0.94
N PRO A 410 0.07 20.64 1.55
CA PRO A 410 1.02 19.81 0.82
C PRO A 410 0.32 18.64 0.13
N LYS A 411 0.70 18.29 -1.10
CA LYS A 411 0.03 17.24 -1.90
C LYS A 411 -0.14 15.89 -1.20
N TRP A 412 0.81 15.50 -0.35
CA TRP A 412 0.74 14.27 0.44
C TRP A 412 -0.26 14.32 1.60
N GLU A 413 -0.69 15.52 2.01
CA GLU A 413 -1.69 15.76 3.05
C GLU A 413 -3.09 16.03 2.47
N VAL A 414 -3.20 16.37 1.18
CA VAL A 414 -4.46 16.74 0.52
C VAL A 414 -5.58 15.75 0.81
N THR A 415 -5.38 14.44 0.63
CA THR A 415 -6.43 13.44 0.94
C THR A 415 -6.91 13.52 2.39
N ARG A 416 -5.99 13.75 3.34
CA ARG A 416 -6.33 13.82 4.77
C ARG A 416 -7.00 15.13 5.15
N THR A 417 -6.62 16.24 4.54
CA THR A 417 -7.25 17.54 4.80
C THR A 417 -8.60 17.62 4.12
N TRP A 418 -8.73 17.07 2.91
CA TRP A 418 -9.97 17.01 2.13
C TRP A 418 -11.12 16.37 2.90
N ASP A 419 -10.86 15.23 3.56
CA ASP A 419 -11.85 14.48 4.34
C ASP A 419 -12.30 15.19 5.63
N ARG A 420 -11.64 16.29 6.04
CA ARG A 420 -12.03 17.08 7.22
C ARG A 420 -13.14 18.07 6.93
N TYR A 421 -13.45 18.32 5.66
CA TYR A 421 -14.41 19.33 5.22
C TYR A 421 -15.54 18.66 4.42
N PRO A 422 -16.83 18.95 4.71
CA PRO A 422 -17.93 18.60 3.82
C PRO A 422 -17.85 19.41 2.52
N ASP A 423 -18.50 18.94 1.45
CA ASP A 423 -18.44 19.58 0.12
C ASP A 423 -19.00 21.00 0.12
N SER A 424 -19.93 21.31 1.02
CA SER A 424 -20.45 22.67 1.21
C SER A 424 -19.40 23.65 1.74
N GLN A 425 -18.30 23.16 2.32
CA GLN A 425 -17.16 23.94 2.79
C GLN A 425 -15.96 23.92 1.81
N LYS A 426 -16.16 23.47 0.58
CA LYS A 426 -15.14 23.41 -0.48
C LYS A 426 -15.51 24.32 -1.64
N LEU A 427 -14.67 25.30 -1.92
CA LEU A 427 -14.83 26.20 -3.06
C LEU A 427 -13.76 25.93 -4.11
N PHE A 428 -14.16 25.82 -5.38
CA PHE A 428 -13.24 25.62 -6.50
C PHE A 428 -13.12 26.88 -7.36
N ASP A 429 -11.89 27.34 -7.59
CA ASP A 429 -11.56 28.40 -8.55
C ASP A 429 -11.23 27.76 -9.92
N GLU A 430 -12.21 27.77 -10.82
CA GLU A 430 -12.09 27.15 -12.16
C GLU A 430 -11.02 27.79 -13.06
N TYR A 431 -10.60 29.03 -12.80
CA TYR A 431 -9.60 29.74 -13.62
C TYR A 431 -8.17 29.46 -13.19
N ARG A 432 -7.93 29.30 -11.87
CA ARG A 432 -6.60 28.99 -11.31
C ARG A 432 -6.41 27.51 -11.00
N ARG A 433 -7.48 26.71 -11.09
CA ARG A 433 -7.51 25.28 -10.74
C ARG A 433 -7.05 25.05 -9.30
N GLU A 434 -7.65 25.80 -8.38
CA GLU A 434 -7.35 25.74 -6.94
C GLU A 434 -8.62 25.44 -6.14
N TRP A 435 -8.46 24.69 -5.05
CA TRP A 435 -9.50 24.44 -4.06
C TRP A 435 -9.22 25.22 -2.78
N ASP A 436 -10.29 25.75 -2.18
CA ASP A 436 -10.29 26.43 -0.90
C ASP A 436 -11.19 25.65 0.08
N LEU A 437 -10.57 25.12 1.14
CA LEU A 437 -11.23 24.45 2.25
C LEU A 437 -11.41 25.45 3.39
N CYS A 438 -12.64 25.85 3.71
CA CYS A 438 -12.89 26.84 4.77
C CYS A 438 -14.16 26.55 5.56
N ARG A 439 -14.02 26.43 6.88
CA ARG A 439 -15.12 26.11 7.80
C ARG A 439 -16.19 27.18 7.87
N GLU A 440 -15.84 28.42 7.53
CA GLU A 440 -16.76 29.56 7.60
C GLU A 440 -17.66 29.68 6.35
N ILE A 441 -17.42 28.88 5.29
CA ILE A 441 -18.23 28.88 4.06
C ILE A 441 -19.64 28.37 4.33
N ASP A 442 -19.77 27.29 5.11
CA ASP A 442 -21.05 26.73 5.53
C ASP A 442 -21.02 26.39 7.02
N LYS A 443 -21.69 27.23 7.81
CA LYS A 443 -21.72 27.14 9.28
C LYS A 443 -22.73 26.12 9.80
N LYS A 444 -23.57 25.54 8.93
CA LYS A 444 -24.64 24.62 9.33
C LYS A 444 -24.13 23.33 9.99
N ASP A 445 -22.90 22.91 9.70
CA ASP A 445 -22.28 21.74 10.33
C ASP A 445 -22.00 21.93 11.84
N ARG A 446 -21.89 23.18 12.33
CA ARG A 446 -21.81 23.46 13.78
C ARG A 446 -23.19 23.43 14.46
N GLU A 447 -24.22 23.98 13.79
CA GLU A 447 -25.57 24.09 14.36
C GLU A 447 -26.31 22.74 14.40
N PHE A 448 -26.06 21.86 13.42
CA PHE A 448 -26.72 20.55 13.32
C PHE A 448 -26.20 19.49 14.32
N ASP A 449 -24.97 19.67 14.81
CA ASP A 449 -24.38 18.82 15.85
C ASP A 449 -24.82 19.24 17.27
N GLU A 450 -25.41 20.43 17.44
CA GLU A 450 -25.99 20.92 18.71
C GLU A 450 -27.50 20.62 18.80
N GLU A 451 -28.18 20.42 17.68
CA GLU A 451 -29.61 20.07 17.56
C GLU A 451 -29.84 18.54 17.68
N TYR A 452 -29.29 17.91 18.71
CA TYR A 452 -29.69 16.54 19.11
C TYR A 452 -30.95 16.64 19.99
N GLU A 453 -32.11 16.88 19.39
CA GLU A 453 -33.37 16.53 20.04
C GLU A 453 -33.62 15.03 19.88
N GLU A 454 -33.80 14.35 21.02
CA GLU A 454 -34.28 12.98 21.13
C GLU A 454 -35.69 12.90 20.51
N GLU A 455 -35.80 12.60 19.21
CA GLU A 455 -37.09 12.19 18.64
C GLU A 455 -37.37 10.72 18.99
N ASP A 456 -38.56 10.50 19.57
CA ASP A 456 -39.10 9.26 20.14
C ASP A 456 -38.75 7.97 19.37
N TYR A 457 -38.19 7.00 20.10
CA TYR A 457 -37.74 5.72 19.57
C TYR A 457 -38.81 4.62 19.71
N ASP A 458 -39.03 3.85 18.64
CA ASP A 458 -39.65 2.52 18.74
C ASP A 458 -38.64 1.51 19.30
N GLU A 459 -38.70 1.28 20.61
CA GLU A 459 -37.86 0.35 21.39
C GLU A 459 -37.98 -1.12 20.94
N GLU A 460 -39.02 -1.50 20.18
CA GLU A 460 -39.30 -2.90 19.82
C GLU A 460 -38.32 -3.50 18.80
N LEU A 461 -37.68 -2.70 17.93
CA LEU A 461 -36.75 -3.23 16.92
C LEU A 461 -35.34 -3.53 17.48
N LEU A 462 -34.98 -2.95 18.63
CA LEU A 462 -33.66 -3.11 19.26
C LEU A 462 -33.58 -4.33 20.20
N GLN A 463 -34.71 -4.84 20.68
CA GLN A 463 -34.73 -5.94 21.65
C GLN A 463 -34.43 -7.32 21.03
N GLN A 464 -34.51 -7.48 19.70
CA GLN A 464 -34.19 -8.76 19.06
C GLN A 464 -32.69 -9.00 18.85
N THR A 465 -31.82 -7.99 19.00
CA THR A 465 -30.38 -8.13 18.68
C THR A 465 -29.42 -7.92 19.87
N ASN A 466 -29.90 -7.42 21.01
CA ASN A 466 -29.02 -6.98 22.12
C ASN A 466 -29.02 -7.85 23.40
N THR A 467 -29.65 -9.02 23.42
CA THR A 467 -29.64 -9.92 24.61
C THR A 467 -28.65 -11.09 24.48
N GLY A 468 -27.57 -10.95 23.73
CA GLY A 468 -26.56 -12.00 23.55
C GLY A 468 -25.29 -11.74 24.34
N THR A 469 -24.82 -12.76 25.08
CA THR A 469 -23.42 -12.86 25.56
C THR A 469 -22.47 -12.46 24.42
N LEU A 470 -21.51 -11.55 24.67
CA LEU A 470 -20.50 -11.16 23.67
C LEU A 470 -19.91 -12.42 23.01
N ALA A 471 -20.21 -12.62 21.72
CA ALA A 471 -19.87 -13.84 21.03
C ALA A 471 -18.35 -13.95 20.85
N VAL A 472 -17.79 -15.13 21.14
CA VAL A 472 -16.38 -15.41 20.84
C VAL A 472 -16.15 -15.23 19.34
N PRO A 473 -15.12 -14.46 18.91
CA PRO A 473 -14.82 -14.27 17.50
C PRO A 473 -14.64 -15.62 16.78
N SER A 474 -15.54 -15.92 15.84
CA SER A 474 -15.48 -17.13 15.04
C SER A 474 -15.12 -16.81 13.60
N ALA A 475 -14.43 -17.73 12.93
CA ALA A 475 -14.17 -17.62 11.49
C ALA A 475 -15.49 -17.45 10.72
N GLN A 476 -16.56 -18.13 11.14
CA GLN A 476 -17.89 -18.04 10.52
C GLN A 476 -18.56 -16.67 10.67
N SER A 477 -18.53 -16.00 11.83
CA SER A 477 -19.26 -14.72 12.00
C SER A 477 -18.66 -13.55 11.21
N CYS A 478 -17.38 -13.62 10.88
CA CYS A 478 -16.71 -12.65 10.00
C CYS A 478 -16.66 -13.13 8.54
N ALA A 479 -16.35 -14.41 8.30
CA ALA A 479 -16.27 -14.95 6.95
C ALA A 479 -17.64 -15.00 6.28
N GLU A 480 -18.73 -15.35 6.97
CA GLU A 480 -20.03 -15.56 6.32
C GLU A 480 -20.70 -14.24 5.94
N VAL A 481 -20.55 -13.18 6.74
CA VAL A 481 -21.08 -11.83 6.45
C VAL A 481 -20.26 -11.10 5.38
N VAL A 482 -18.92 -11.17 5.47
CA VAL A 482 -18.03 -10.58 4.47
C VAL A 482 -18.05 -11.41 3.18
N TYR A 483 -18.20 -12.74 3.25
CA TYR A 483 -18.42 -13.61 2.10
C TYR A 483 -19.79 -13.36 1.47
N GLN A 484 -20.87 -13.12 2.22
CA GLN A 484 -22.17 -12.79 1.61
C GLN A 484 -22.12 -11.44 0.88
N ALA A 485 -21.45 -10.44 1.46
CA ALA A 485 -21.17 -9.15 0.80
C ALA A 485 -20.27 -9.31 -0.45
N TYR A 486 -19.18 -10.07 -0.31
CA TYR A 486 -18.22 -10.35 -1.37
C TYR A 486 -18.82 -11.24 -2.48
N ALA A 487 -19.66 -12.22 -2.13
CA ALA A 487 -20.34 -13.12 -3.06
C ALA A 487 -21.43 -12.39 -3.84
N ALA A 488 -22.15 -11.45 -3.22
CA ALA A 488 -23.07 -10.56 -3.93
C ALA A 488 -22.32 -9.70 -4.98
N HIS A 489 -21.16 -9.14 -4.60
CA HIS A 489 -20.32 -8.35 -5.53
C HIS A 489 -19.61 -9.23 -6.59
N LYS A 490 -19.19 -10.46 -6.23
CA LYS A 490 -18.50 -11.43 -7.09
C LYS A 490 -19.45 -12.07 -8.10
N GLN A 491 -20.71 -12.34 -7.75
CA GLN A 491 -21.70 -12.82 -8.73
C GLN A 491 -21.91 -11.79 -9.83
N GLN A 492 -22.00 -10.51 -9.50
CA GLN A 492 -22.20 -9.43 -10.47
C GLN A 492 -20.98 -9.28 -11.40
N SER A 493 -19.75 -9.27 -10.86
CA SER A 493 -18.52 -9.20 -11.66
C SER A 493 -18.24 -10.47 -12.48
N ARG A 494 -18.50 -11.66 -11.92
CA ARG A 494 -18.28 -12.96 -12.59
C ARG A 494 -19.29 -13.21 -13.72
N LEU A 495 -20.54 -12.76 -13.59
CA LEU A 495 -21.53 -12.78 -14.67
C LEU A 495 -21.14 -11.88 -15.84
N THR A 496 -20.47 -10.74 -15.60
CA THR A 496 -19.93 -9.87 -16.65
C THR A 496 -18.66 -10.40 -17.32
N VAL A 497 -17.77 -11.07 -16.58
CA VAL A 497 -16.51 -11.63 -17.14
C VAL A 497 -16.76 -12.92 -17.91
N LEU A 498 -17.57 -13.84 -17.38
CA LEU A 498 -17.89 -15.10 -18.07
C LEU A 498 -18.73 -14.88 -19.35
N LYS A 499 -19.66 -13.91 -19.35
CA LYS A 499 -20.40 -13.53 -20.58
C LYS A 499 -19.53 -12.86 -21.65
N LYS A 500 -18.36 -12.32 -21.30
CA LYS A 500 -17.45 -11.70 -22.27
C LYS A 500 -16.41 -12.68 -22.83
N GLU A 501 -16.04 -13.71 -22.08
CA GLU A 501 -15.00 -14.67 -22.48
C GLU A 501 -15.54 -15.89 -23.25
N GLU A 502 -16.80 -16.30 -23.04
CA GLU A 502 -17.40 -17.41 -23.80
C GLU A 502 -17.80 -17.04 -25.23
N ASP A 503 -18.00 -15.75 -25.54
CA ASP A 503 -18.55 -15.29 -26.83
C ASP A 503 -17.52 -14.69 -27.82
N GLU A 504 -16.26 -14.47 -27.44
CA GLU A 504 -15.23 -13.93 -28.35
C GLU A 504 -13.81 -14.51 -28.09
N GLU A 505 -13.57 -15.80 -28.38
CA GLU A 505 -12.20 -16.27 -28.63
C GLU A 505 -11.87 -16.17 -30.13
N PRO A 506 -11.17 -15.11 -30.60
CA PRO A 506 -10.60 -15.14 -31.94
C PRO A 506 -9.48 -16.19 -31.99
N SER A 507 -9.62 -17.16 -32.90
CA SER A 507 -8.70 -18.29 -33.11
C SER A 507 -7.26 -17.88 -33.45
N SER A 508 -7.00 -16.60 -33.71
CA SER A 508 -5.73 -16.03 -34.18
C SER A 508 -4.66 -15.85 -33.09
N LEU A 509 -5.00 -15.95 -31.80
CA LEU A 509 -4.06 -15.71 -30.70
C LEU A 509 -3.61 -16.99 -29.97
N ARG A 510 -4.13 -18.17 -30.33
CA ARG A 510 -3.74 -19.43 -29.71
C ARG A 510 -2.60 -20.08 -30.50
N MET A 511 -1.37 -19.93 -30.01
CA MET A 511 -0.23 -20.64 -30.59
C MET A 511 -0.39 -22.16 -30.42
N SER A 512 -0.21 -22.89 -31.50
CA SER A 512 -0.04 -24.34 -31.46
C SER A 512 1.25 -24.70 -30.70
N PRO A 513 1.33 -25.90 -30.08
CA PRO A 513 2.56 -26.35 -29.42
C PRO A 513 3.79 -26.26 -30.33
N LEU A 514 3.64 -26.56 -31.63
CA LEU A 514 4.74 -26.46 -32.59
C LEU A 514 5.21 -25.02 -32.83
N GLU A 515 4.28 -24.07 -32.93
CA GLU A 515 4.61 -22.64 -33.01
C GLU A 515 5.32 -22.17 -31.74
N MET A 516 4.91 -22.66 -30.56
CA MET A 516 5.61 -22.34 -29.31
C MET A 516 7.06 -22.82 -29.34
N VAL A 517 7.34 -24.05 -29.83
CA VAL A 517 8.73 -24.52 -29.97
C VAL A 517 9.51 -23.65 -30.97
N ARG A 518 8.86 -23.29 -32.08
CA ARG A 518 9.45 -22.43 -33.12
C ARG A 518 9.78 -21.03 -32.61
N TYR A 519 8.81 -20.31 -32.06
CA TYR A 519 8.99 -18.92 -31.63
C TYR A 519 9.84 -18.83 -30.36
N ARG A 520 9.63 -19.71 -29.37
CA ARG A 520 10.36 -19.60 -28.11
C ARG A 520 11.77 -20.19 -28.17
N TYR A 521 11.96 -21.31 -28.86
CA TYR A 521 13.24 -22.02 -28.87
C TYR A 521 13.96 -22.00 -30.22
N GLY A 522 13.35 -21.46 -31.28
CA GLY A 522 13.99 -21.33 -32.59
C GLY A 522 13.97 -22.60 -33.43
N PHE A 523 13.04 -23.52 -33.17
CA PHE A 523 12.93 -24.74 -33.95
C PHE A 523 12.52 -24.46 -35.39
N THR A 524 13.29 -24.97 -36.35
CA THR A 524 13.01 -24.89 -37.78
C THR A 524 12.44 -26.22 -38.27
N PRO A 525 11.10 -26.38 -38.35
CA PRO A 525 10.51 -27.63 -38.81
C PRO A 525 10.93 -27.90 -40.26
N LEU A 526 11.42 -29.11 -40.51
CA LEU A 526 11.71 -29.57 -41.86
C LEU A 526 10.40 -29.66 -42.66
N HIS A 527 10.47 -29.37 -43.95
CA HIS A 527 9.31 -29.44 -44.84
C HIS A 527 8.61 -30.81 -44.72
N PRO A 528 7.26 -30.90 -44.64
CA PRO A 528 6.55 -32.17 -44.39
C PRO A 528 6.86 -33.31 -45.37
N LEU A 529 7.37 -32.98 -46.55
CA LEU A 529 7.76 -33.93 -47.60
C LEU A 529 9.21 -34.45 -47.47
N LEU A 530 10.01 -33.90 -46.54
CA LEU A 530 11.38 -34.36 -46.29
C LEU A 530 11.34 -35.55 -45.32
N GLN A 531 11.93 -36.67 -45.72
CA GLN A 531 12.24 -37.75 -44.79
C GLN A 531 13.39 -37.29 -43.90
N TYR A 532 13.11 -37.20 -42.60
CA TYR A 532 14.13 -36.92 -41.59
C TYR A 532 14.39 -38.18 -40.77
N GLU A 533 15.63 -38.63 -40.75
CA GLU A 533 16.10 -39.68 -39.85
C GLU A 533 16.84 -39.07 -38.67
N ALA A 534 16.48 -39.49 -37.47
CA ALA A 534 17.14 -39.06 -36.25
C ALA A 534 18.65 -39.41 -36.29
N GLN A 535 19.47 -38.39 -36.15
CA GLN A 535 20.91 -38.45 -35.97
C GLN A 535 21.27 -38.95 -34.56
N THR A 536 20.42 -38.70 -33.56
CA THR A 536 20.65 -39.18 -32.20
C THR A 536 19.89 -40.49 -31.94
N LYS A 537 20.59 -41.48 -31.37
CA LYS A 537 20.01 -42.77 -30.97
C LYS A 537 20.28 -43.03 -29.48
N PRO A 538 19.29 -43.51 -28.70
CA PRO A 538 17.90 -43.79 -29.09
C PRO A 538 17.04 -42.51 -29.23
N VAL A 539 16.01 -42.58 -30.08
CA VAL A 539 14.98 -41.53 -30.20
C VAL A 539 14.14 -41.50 -28.91
N LEU A 540 13.84 -40.31 -28.42
CA LEU A 540 13.02 -40.12 -27.23
C LEU A 540 11.58 -40.57 -27.49
N ALA A 541 10.93 -41.17 -26.50
CA ALA A 541 9.50 -41.44 -26.59
C ALA A 541 8.71 -40.13 -26.72
N GLN A 542 7.68 -40.09 -27.57
CA GLN A 542 6.86 -38.89 -27.82
C GLN A 542 6.34 -38.24 -26.54
N ALA A 543 5.81 -39.04 -25.61
CA ALA A 543 5.34 -38.53 -24.32
C ALA A 543 6.45 -37.85 -23.50
N LYS A 544 7.69 -38.34 -23.57
CA LYS A 544 8.83 -37.69 -22.91
C LYS A 544 9.15 -36.35 -23.59
N ALA A 545 9.20 -36.34 -24.93
CA ALA A 545 9.50 -35.13 -25.68
C ALA A 545 8.46 -34.02 -25.43
N GLU A 546 7.17 -34.35 -25.53
CA GLU A 546 6.07 -33.43 -25.23
C GLU A 546 6.19 -32.85 -23.82
N LYS A 547 6.51 -33.68 -22.82
CA LYS A 547 6.64 -33.25 -21.44
C LYS A 547 7.83 -32.33 -21.17
N VAL A 548 8.96 -32.51 -21.85
CA VAL A 548 10.14 -31.64 -21.67
C VAL A 548 9.86 -30.22 -22.16
N TRP A 549 9.03 -30.08 -23.19
CA TRP A 549 8.56 -28.79 -23.71
C TRP A 549 7.33 -28.22 -22.96
N GLY A 550 6.78 -28.96 -21.98
CA GLY A 550 5.64 -28.53 -21.18
C GLY A 550 4.28 -28.74 -21.85
N PHE A 551 4.19 -29.62 -22.84
CA PHE A 551 2.96 -29.93 -23.54
C PHE A 551 2.21 -31.11 -22.92
N ARG A 552 0.88 -31.13 -23.11
CA ARG A 552 0.06 -32.30 -22.78
C ARG A 552 0.50 -33.50 -23.61
N VAL A 553 0.47 -34.70 -23.04
CA VAL A 553 0.69 -35.93 -23.81
C VAL A 553 -0.34 -36.03 -24.93
N SER A 554 0.10 -36.30 -26.14
CA SER A 554 -0.70 -36.35 -27.37
C SER A 554 -1.24 -35.01 -27.86
N SER A 555 -0.71 -33.88 -27.38
CA SER A 555 -1.04 -32.54 -27.91
C SER A 555 -0.42 -32.28 -29.29
N LEU A 556 0.75 -32.88 -29.57
CA LEU A 556 1.39 -32.78 -30.86
C LEU A 556 0.90 -33.94 -31.75
N ASN A 557 0.13 -33.62 -32.79
CA ASN A 557 -0.14 -34.58 -33.86
C ASN A 557 1.07 -34.64 -34.80
N THR A 558 2.14 -35.31 -34.37
CA THR A 558 3.43 -35.34 -35.08
C THR A 558 3.51 -36.46 -36.11
N SER A 559 4.01 -36.14 -37.30
CA SER A 559 4.54 -37.15 -38.21
C SER A 559 5.80 -37.79 -37.62
N ALA A 560 6.16 -39.00 -38.07
CA ALA A 560 7.38 -39.67 -37.60
C ALA A 560 8.64 -38.81 -37.78
N ALA A 561 8.74 -38.06 -38.88
CA ALA A 561 9.83 -37.13 -39.16
C ALA A 561 9.86 -35.96 -38.17
N LEU A 562 8.70 -35.36 -37.87
CA LEU A 562 8.61 -34.26 -36.92
C LEU A 562 8.99 -34.73 -35.50
N HIS A 563 8.49 -35.88 -35.07
CA HIS A 563 8.84 -36.46 -33.77
C HIS A 563 10.35 -36.72 -33.65
N GLN A 564 10.97 -37.31 -34.66
CA GLN A 564 12.42 -37.55 -34.70
C GLN A 564 13.22 -36.25 -34.64
N SER A 565 12.81 -35.22 -35.39
CA SER A 565 13.48 -33.91 -35.37
C SER A 565 13.36 -33.19 -34.03
N LEU A 566 12.20 -33.26 -33.36
CA LEU A 566 12.04 -32.71 -32.01
C LEU A 566 12.88 -33.47 -30.97
N SER A 567 12.99 -34.78 -31.11
CA SER A 567 13.87 -35.60 -30.25
C SER A 567 15.34 -35.20 -30.41
N ASP A 568 15.81 -35.00 -31.64
CA ASP A 568 17.19 -34.58 -31.91
C ASP A 568 17.47 -33.15 -31.44
N LEU A 569 16.50 -32.23 -31.62
CA LEU A 569 16.57 -30.89 -31.05
C LEU A 569 16.74 -30.96 -29.53
N GLU A 570 15.91 -31.75 -28.84
CA GLU A 570 15.95 -31.90 -27.39
C GLU A 570 17.29 -32.51 -26.93
N ILE A 571 17.71 -33.64 -27.52
CA ILE A 571 18.96 -34.31 -27.16
C ILE A 571 20.15 -33.39 -27.43
N GLY A 572 20.16 -32.71 -28.58
CA GLY A 572 21.20 -31.76 -28.96
C GLY A 572 21.26 -30.58 -27.98
N LEU A 573 20.13 -30.00 -27.60
CA LEU A 573 20.04 -28.90 -26.64
C LEU A 573 20.26 -29.32 -25.19
N VAL A 574 20.10 -30.60 -24.82
CA VAL A 574 20.46 -31.11 -23.49
C VAL A 574 21.94 -31.44 -23.41
N LYS A 575 22.49 -32.17 -24.40
CA LYS A 575 23.90 -32.60 -24.43
C LYS A 575 24.86 -31.48 -24.85
N GLY A 576 24.38 -30.48 -25.59
CA GLY A 576 25.19 -29.42 -26.16
C GLY A 576 25.89 -29.82 -27.44
N ASP A 577 25.29 -30.76 -28.17
CA ASP A 577 25.82 -31.24 -29.43
C ASP A 577 25.37 -30.34 -30.58
N MET A 578 26.15 -29.29 -30.86
CA MET A 578 25.84 -28.33 -31.90
C MET A 578 25.78 -28.94 -33.30
N LYS A 579 26.47 -30.07 -33.55
CA LYS A 579 26.45 -30.73 -34.87
C LYS A 579 25.06 -31.27 -35.20
N ALA A 580 24.40 -31.87 -34.22
CA ALA A 580 23.04 -32.40 -34.37
C ALA A 580 21.97 -31.31 -34.56
N LEU A 581 22.27 -30.07 -34.15
CA LEU A 581 21.35 -28.93 -34.22
C LEU A 581 21.40 -28.18 -35.55
N GLY A 582 22.35 -28.53 -36.44
CA GLY A 582 22.68 -27.75 -37.63
C GLY A 582 21.50 -27.40 -38.54
N LEU A 583 20.57 -28.34 -38.71
CA LEU A 583 19.38 -28.19 -39.56
C LEU A 583 18.09 -27.82 -38.79
N LEU A 584 18.15 -27.80 -37.46
CA LEU A 584 16.96 -27.79 -36.60
C LEU A 584 16.80 -26.51 -35.78
N TRP A 585 17.88 -25.72 -35.62
CA TRP A 585 17.90 -24.55 -34.75
C TRP A 585 18.30 -23.29 -35.50
N ASP A 586 17.44 -22.26 -35.52
CA ASP A 586 17.61 -21.04 -36.31
C ASP A 586 18.81 -20.16 -35.92
N LEU A 587 19.28 -20.28 -34.68
CA LEU A 587 20.49 -19.62 -34.18
C LEU A 587 21.78 -20.40 -34.52
N HIS A 588 21.66 -21.57 -35.16
CA HIS A 588 22.83 -22.30 -35.63
C HIS A 588 23.35 -21.69 -36.95
N PRO A 589 24.67 -21.39 -37.08
CA PRO A 589 25.22 -20.73 -38.26
C PRO A 589 25.03 -21.47 -39.59
N GLN A 590 24.85 -22.80 -39.53
CA GLN A 590 24.65 -23.67 -40.70
C GLN A 590 23.17 -23.94 -41.01
N ASN A 591 22.23 -23.30 -40.30
CA ASN A 591 20.81 -23.54 -40.53
C ASN A 591 20.37 -22.96 -41.90
N PRO A 592 19.65 -23.72 -42.74
CA PRO A 592 19.16 -23.24 -44.03
C PRO A 592 18.08 -22.15 -43.92
N ALA A 593 17.44 -22.02 -42.76
CA ALA A 593 16.47 -20.99 -42.40
C ALA A 593 16.97 -20.23 -41.15
N PRO A 594 18.01 -19.38 -41.28
CA PRO A 594 18.57 -18.65 -40.15
C PRO A 594 17.53 -17.71 -39.53
N PHE A 595 17.74 -17.36 -38.26
CA PHE A 595 16.90 -16.41 -37.53
C PHE A 595 16.78 -15.09 -38.32
N ASN A 596 15.52 -14.68 -38.57
CA ASN A 596 15.19 -13.43 -39.22
C ASN A 596 14.26 -12.61 -38.29
N PRO A 597 14.75 -11.52 -37.67
CA PRO A 597 13.97 -10.75 -36.72
C PRO A 597 12.84 -9.98 -37.40
N ASN A 598 11.74 -9.82 -36.70
CA ASN A 598 10.66 -8.92 -37.09
C ASN A 598 11.16 -7.47 -37.05
N LEU A 599 11.30 -6.86 -38.23
CA LEU A 599 11.83 -5.51 -38.39
C LEU A 599 10.94 -4.40 -37.79
N SER A 600 9.66 -4.71 -37.52
CA SER A 600 8.76 -3.77 -36.84
C SER A 600 9.05 -3.66 -35.34
N ILE A 601 9.80 -4.61 -34.77
CA ILE A 601 10.16 -4.68 -33.36
C ILE A 601 11.68 -4.54 -33.19
N ARG A 602 12.10 -3.72 -32.23
CA ARG A 602 13.49 -3.54 -31.86
C ARG A 602 13.67 -3.84 -30.37
N ALA A 603 14.73 -4.56 -30.03
CA ALA A 603 15.11 -4.82 -28.64
C ALA A 603 16.41 -4.06 -28.33
N ILE A 604 16.33 -3.06 -27.45
CA ILE A 604 17.48 -2.27 -27.01
C ILE A 604 17.99 -2.85 -25.70
N GLN A 605 19.25 -3.28 -25.69
CA GLN A 605 19.91 -3.73 -24.48
C GLN A 605 20.23 -2.53 -23.58
N CYS A 606 19.83 -2.61 -22.31
CA CYS A 606 20.04 -1.58 -21.31
C CYS A 606 20.64 -2.18 -20.04
N ILE A 607 21.44 -1.39 -19.32
CA ILE A 607 21.88 -1.73 -17.97
C ILE A 607 21.01 -0.91 -17.02
N ARG A 608 20.37 -1.59 -16.06
CA ARG A 608 19.69 -0.93 -14.95
C ARG A 608 20.39 -1.25 -13.64
N LYS A 609 20.45 -0.28 -12.75
CA LYS A 609 21.07 -0.38 -11.42
C LYS A 609 20.01 -0.22 -10.35
N ASN A 610 20.01 -1.11 -9.37
CA ASN A 610 19.20 -0.90 -8.16
C ASN A 610 19.91 0.07 -7.20
N PHE A 611 19.23 0.44 -6.11
CA PHE A 611 19.77 1.36 -5.11
C PHE A 611 20.98 0.82 -4.32
N ARG A 612 21.20 -0.50 -4.32
CA ARG A 612 22.41 -1.12 -3.75
C ARG A 612 23.61 -1.03 -4.72
N GLY A 613 23.42 -0.48 -5.91
CA GLY A 613 24.44 -0.38 -6.96
C GLY A 613 24.61 -1.67 -7.77
N GLU A 614 23.79 -2.69 -7.54
CA GLU A 614 23.82 -3.93 -8.31
C GLU A 614 23.28 -3.65 -9.71
N SER A 615 24.07 -4.01 -10.72
CA SER A 615 23.73 -3.79 -12.12
C SER A 615 23.18 -5.07 -12.73
N GLU A 616 22.15 -4.96 -13.56
CA GLU A 616 21.65 -6.06 -14.37
C GLU A 616 21.33 -5.63 -15.79
N VAL A 617 21.44 -6.59 -16.72
CA VAL A 617 21.10 -6.40 -18.13
C VAL A 617 19.61 -6.65 -18.31
N VAL A 618 18.94 -5.73 -19.00
CA VAL A 618 17.53 -5.82 -19.41
C VAL A 618 17.37 -5.36 -20.85
N TYR A 619 16.22 -5.63 -21.45
CA TYR A 619 15.91 -5.27 -22.83
C TYR A 619 14.65 -4.40 -22.90
N SER A 620 14.79 -3.19 -23.44
CA SER A 620 13.66 -2.32 -23.76
C SER A 620 13.11 -2.69 -25.13
N ILE A 621 11.82 -3.02 -25.20
CA ILE A 621 11.15 -3.41 -26.45
C ILE A 621 10.48 -2.18 -27.07
N GLU A 622 10.86 -1.87 -28.31
CA GLU A 622 10.30 -0.76 -29.09
C GLU A 622 9.61 -1.30 -30.34
N THR A 623 8.47 -0.72 -30.68
CA THR A 623 7.74 -1.01 -31.94
C THR A 623 7.89 0.15 -32.91
N GLU A 624 7.40 0.02 -34.15
CA GLU A 624 7.27 1.16 -35.08
C GLU A 624 6.49 2.33 -34.47
N GLU A 625 5.40 2.03 -33.77
CA GLU A 625 4.57 3.05 -33.11
C GLU A 625 5.35 3.76 -31.99
N SER A 626 6.09 3.00 -31.17
CA SER A 626 6.96 3.58 -30.11
C SER A 626 7.96 4.59 -30.67
N ARG A 627 8.45 4.37 -31.89
CA ARG A 627 9.42 5.22 -32.58
C ARG A 627 8.80 6.46 -33.23
N SER A 628 7.50 6.45 -33.48
CA SER A 628 6.78 7.55 -34.13
C SER A 628 6.51 8.77 -33.23
N GLY A 629 6.89 8.71 -31.95
CA GLY A 629 6.78 9.84 -31.02
C GLY A 629 5.43 10.01 -30.33
N SER A 630 4.53 9.02 -30.41
CA SER A 630 3.34 8.98 -29.56
C SER A 630 3.80 8.92 -28.08
N ALA A 631 3.43 9.94 -27.30
CA ALA A 631 3.89 10.13 -25.92
C ALA A 631 3.31 9.05 -24.98
N ARG A 632 3.90 7.86 -25.00
CA ARG A 632 3.59 6.82 -24.01
C ARG A 632 4.30 7.12 -22.71
N LEU A 633 3.58 6.91 -21.61
CA LEU A 633 4.07 7.15 -20.25
C LEU A 633 4.94 5.99 -19.72
N TRP A 634 5.03 4.86 -20.43
CA TRP A 634 5.77 3.68 -19.99
C TRP A 634 6.46 2.93 -21.14
N LYS A 635 7.50 2.16 -20.81
CA LYS A 635 8.29 1.31 -21.72
C LYS A 635 8.13 -0.16 -21.32
N LEU A 636 8.05 -1.06 -22.30
CA LEU A 636 8.03 -2.50 -22.06
C LEU A 636 9.47 -3.01 -21.84
N ILE A 637 9.74 -3.55 -20.66
CA ILE A 637 11.04 -4.11 -20.28
C ILE A 637 10.93 -5.61 -20.11
N VAL A 638 11.84 -6.35 -20.74
CA VAL A 638 11.96 -7.81 -20.63
C VAL A 638 13.36 -8.16 -20.16
N LYS A 639 13.47 -9.05 -19.18
CA LYS A 639 14.77 -9.51 -18.64
C LYS A 639 15.27 -10.79 -19.31
N ASP A 640 14.38 -11.71 -19.64
CA ASP A 640 14.73 -13.02 -20.19
C ASP A 640 15.08 -12.92 -21.69
N PRO A 641 16.32 -13.21 -22.11
CA PRO A 641 16.72 -13.12 -23.51
C PRO A 641 15.97 -14.12 -24.39
N ILE A 642 15.50 -15.26 -23.86
CA ILE A 642 14.66 -16.20 -24.64
C ILE A 642 13.33 -15.54 -25.00
N THR A 643 12.73 -14.81 -24.06
CA THR A 643 11.50 -14.06 -24.30
C THR A 643 11.69 -12.92 -25.29
N VAL A 644 12.84 -12.23 -25.25
CA VAL A 644 13.17 -11.21 -26.27
C VAL A 644 13.26 -11.85 -27.66
N MET A 645 13.99 -12.96 -27.79
CA MET A 645 14.08 -13.68 -29.07
C MET A 645 12.71 -14.19 -29.52
N HIS A 646 11.86 -14.65 -28.61
CA HIS A 646 10.46 -15.01 -28.92
C HIS A 646 9.73 -13.85 -29.57
N ILE A 647 9.73 -12.68 -28.91
CA ILE A 647 9.06 -11.47 -29.42
C ILE A 647 9.60 -11.11 -30.81
N LEU A 648 10.92 -11.16 -31.01
CA LEU A 648 11.54 -10.87 -32.30
C LEU A 648 11.21 -11.89 -33.39
N ARG A 649 10.78 -13.11 -33.05
CA ARG A 649 10.31 -14.10 -34.05
C ARG A 649 8.84 -13.95 -34.41
N LEU A 650 8.04 -13.19 -33.64
CA LEU A 650 6.62 -13.01 -33.93
C LEU A 650 6.43 -12.39 -35.31
N GLN A 651 5.46 -12.89 -36.07
CA GLN A 651 5.15 -12.35 -37.41
C GLN A 651 4.10 -11.24 -37.33
N GLY A 652 4.07 -10.35 -38.32
CA GLY A 652 3.11 -9.24 -38.40
C GLY A 652 3.58 -7.96 -37.70
N VAL A 653 2.75 -6.92 -37.75
CA VAL A 653 3.01 -5.64 -37.08
C VAL A 653 2.38 -5.67 -35.69
N HIS A 654 3.15 -5.28 -34.67
CA HIS A 654 2.72 -5.32 -33.27
C HIS A 654 2.81 -3.95 -32.62
N THR A 655 1.89 -3.68 -31.70
CA THR A 655 1.92 -2.52 -30.80
C THR A 655 2.49 -2.96 -29.44
N PRO A 656 2.99 -2.03 -28.61
CA PRO A 656 3.44 -2.36 -27.25
C PRO A 656 2.32 -2.98 -26.41
N GLU A 657 1.07 -2.55 -26.58
CA GLU A 657 -0.09 -3.11 -25.88
C GLU A 657 -0.41 -4.52 -26.39
N SER A 658 -0.32 -4.79 -27.69
CA SER A 658 -0.53 -6.15 -28.20
C SER A 658 0.55 -7.12 -27.73
N LEU A 659 1.80 -6.64 -27.64
CA LEU A 659 2.90 -7.43 -27.06
C LEU A 659 2.73 -7.64 -25.56
N LEU A 660 2.37 -6.60 -24.81
CA LEU A 660 2.10 -6.70 -23.37
C LEU A 660 0.92 -7.64 -23.09
N GLU A 661 -0.15 -7.53 -23.86
CA GLU A 661 -1.31 -8.42 -23.78
C GLU A 661 -0.92 -9.87 -24.03
N TYR A 662 -0.08 -10.13 -25.04
CA TYR A 662 0.45 -11.46 -25.30
C TYR A 662 1.25 -11.97 -24.08
N LEU A 663 2.19 -11.19 -23.55
CA LEU A 663 3.02 -11.61 -22.42
C LEU A 663 2.18 -11.88 -21.16
N VAL A 664 1.23 -10.99 -20.84
CA VAL A 664 0.31 -11.14 -19.72
C VAL A 664 -0.61 -12.33 -19.92
N ARG A 665 -1.14 -12.58 -21.12
CA ARG A 665 -2.03 -13.72 -21.39
C ARG A 665 -1.31 -15.07 -21.22
N HIS A 666 -0.01 -15.12 -21.49
CA HIS A 666 0.79 -16.34 -21.40
C HIS A 666 1.59 -16.49 -20.11
N GLY A 667 1.36 -15.61 -19.12
CA GLY A 667 2.06 -15.65 -17.83
C GLY A 667 3.58 -15.51 -17.96
N VAL A 668 4.02 -14.70 -18.92
CA VAL A 668 5.42 -14.40 -19.20
C VAL A 668 5.86 -13.22 -18.33
N ILE A 669 7.03 -13.35 -17.71
CA ILE A 669 7.58 -12.32 -16.84
C ILE A 669 7.97 -11.09 -17.67
N CYS A 670 7.41 -9.94 -17.32
CA CYS A 670 7.71 -8.66 -17.96
C CYS A 670 7.57 -7.49 -16.97
N SER A 671 7.90 -6.28 -17.41
CA SER A 671 7.78 -5.06 -16.62
C SER A 671 7.34 -3.90 -17.52
N THR A 672 6.56 -2.98 -16.98
CA THR A 672 6.17 -1.75 -17.68
C THR A 672 6.75 -0.59 -16.90
N VAL A 673 7.79 0.04 -17.38
CA VAL A 673 8.55 1.02 -16.59
C VAL A 673 8.22 2.43 -17.06
N PHE A 674 7.77 3.29 -16.16
CA PHE A 674 7.73 4.73 -16.44
C PHE A 674 9.07 5.36 -16.10
N THR A 675 9.51 6.36 -16.85
CA THR A 675 10.83 6.96 -16.71
C THR A 675 10.76 8.46 -16.44
N ILE A 676 11.58 8.94 -15.52
CA ILE A 676 11.77 10.36 -15.21
C ILE A 676 13.26 10.74 -15.28
N PRO A 677 13.61 11.98 -15.66
CA PRO A 677 14.98 12.48 -15.56
C PRO A 677 15.49 12.49 -14.11
N GLY A 678 16.73 12.10 -13.87
CA GLY A 678 17.32 12.01 -12.51
C GLY A 678 17.50 13.37 -11.81
N ASP A 679 17.57 14.46 -12.56
CA ASP A 679 17.63 15.83 -12.05
C ASP A 679 16.25 16.41 -11.68
N SER A 680 15.16 15.69 -11.98
CA SER A 680 13.79 16.12 -11.71
C SER A 680 13.50 16.27 -10.21
N LYS A 681 12.54 17.15 -9.88
CA LYS A 681 12.02 17.25 -8.51
C LYS A 681 11.35 15.95 -8.06
N GLU A 682 10.75 15.19 -9.00
CA GLU A 682 10.14 13.90 -8.71
C GLU A 682 11.19 12.85 -8.30
N ALA A 683 12.38 12.83 -8.92
CA ALA A 683 13.46 11.92 -8.56
C ALA A 683 13.95 12.13 -7.10
N LYS A 684 13.94 13.39 -6.63
CA LYS A 684 14.25 13.74 -5.23
C LYS A 684 13.16 13.32 -4.24
N ALA A 685 11.95 13.06 -4.72
CA ALA A 685 10.79 12.70 -3.93
C ALA A 685 10.51 11.18 -3.91
N ILE A 686 11.32 10.36 -4.60
CA ILE A 686 11.23 8.89 -4.52
C ILE A 686 11.48 8.50 -3.06
N PRO A 687 10.47 7.98 -2.33
CA PRO A 687 10.66 7.64 -0.94
C PRO A 687 11.44 6.33 -0.85
N TYR A 688 12.53 6.36 -0.08
CA TYR A 688 13.40 5.21 0.19
C TYR A 688 12.88 4.30 1.32
N LEU A 689 11.58 4.33 1.58
CA LEU A 689 11.00 3.70 2.76
C LEU A 689 10.31 2.39 2.39
N GLU A 690 10.73 1.32 3.05
CA GLU A 690 10.05 0.03 3.11
C GLU A 690 8.63 0.26 3.66
N ALA A 691 7.68 0.49 2.77
CA ALA A 691 6.27 0.55 3.13
C ALA A 691 5.88 -0.76 3.81
N HIS A 692 5.16 -0.68 4.93
CA HIS A 692 4.70 -1.86 5.65
C HIS A 692 3.88 -2.73 4.71
N ARG A 693 4.40 -3.92 4.46
CA ARG A 693 3.83 -4.88 3.54
C ARG A 693 2.95 -5.84 4.33
N THR A 694 1.84 -6.23 3.70
CA THR A 694 0.76 -6.96 4.35
C THR A 694 1.30 -8.23 5.03
N PRO A 695 0.91 -8.53 6.27
CA PRO A 695 1.43 -9.70 6.98
C PRO A 695 0.91 -11.01 6.37
N ILE A 696 1.62 -12.09 6.71
CA ILE A 696 1.27 -13.50 6.44
C ILE A 696 -0.14 -13.86 6.92
N LEU A 697 -0.74 -14.95 6.40
CA LEU A 697 -2.09 -15.42 6.80
C LEU A 697 -2.22 -15.79 8.28
N GLY A 698 -1.11 -15.85 9.01
CA GLY A 698 -1.08 -16.08 10.46
C GLY A 698 -0.27 -17.30 10.87
N TRP A 699 -0.34 -17.58 12.18
CA TRP A 699 0.44 -18.60 12.87
C TRP A 699 -0.43 -19.80 13.23
N ILE A 700 -0.02 -20.99 12.81
CA ILE A 700 -0.79 -22.22 12.91
C ILE A 700 -0.11 -23.21 13.86
N PRO A 701 -0.85 -23.85 14.78
CA PRO A 701 -0.31 -24.87 15.67
C PRO A 701 0.19 -26.11 14.93
N LYS A 702 1.19 -26.78 15.51
CA LYS A 702 1.67 -28.06 15.01
C LYS A 702 0.52 -29.06 14.88
N GLY A 703 0.44 -29.72 13.72
CA GLY A 703 -0.51 -30.80 13.47
C GLY A 703 -1.94 -30.35 13.16
N HIS A 704 -2.19 -29.05 13.02
CA HIS A 704 -3.47 -28.51 12.57
C HIS A 704 -3.88 -29.14 11.23
N LYS A 705 -5.16 -29.48 11.10
CA LYS A 705 -5.75 -30.03 9.88
C LYS A 705 -6.57 -28.93 9.22
N PHE A 706 -6.06 -28.44 8.10
CA PHE A 706 -6.74 -27.41 7.32
C PHE A 706 -7.95 -28.01 6.61
N ASP A 707 -9.03 -27.26 6.58
CA ASP A 707 -10.28 -27.66 5.94
C ASP A 707 -10.68 -26.70 4.80
N ALA A 708 -11.87 -26.92 4.25
CA ALA A 708 -12.43 -26.07 3.19
C ALA A 708 -12.69 -24.63 3.67
N ALA A 709 -12.94 -24.40 4.97
CA ALA A 709 -13.13 -23.07 5.53
C ALA A 709 -11.82 -22.29 5.54
N ASN A 710 -10.71 -22.91 5.95
CA ASN A 710 -9.39 -22.26 5.88
C ASN A 710 -9.00 -21.89 4.44
N TYR A 711 -9.28 -22.78 3.47
CA TYR A 711 -9.00 -22.46 2.07
C TYR A 711 -9.85 -21.31 1.54
N ARG A 712 -11.15 -21.27 1.90
CA ARG A 712 -12.04 -20.16 1.54
C ARG A 712 -11.61 -18.84 2.17
N HIS A 713 -11.15 -18.89 3.42
CA HIS A 713 -10.58 -17.72 4.10
C HIS A 713 -9.35 -17.22 3.34
N TYR A 714 -8.39 -18.10 3.03
CA TYR A 714 -7.25 -17.74 2.18
C TYR A 714 -7.67 -17.11 0.84
N GLU A 715 -8.62 -17.73 0.11
CA GLU A 715 -9.10 -17.18 -1.18
C GLU A 715 -9.67 -15.76 -0.98
N PHE A 716 -10.42 -15.52 0.08
CA PHE A 716 -10.95 -14.21 0.41
C PHE A 716 -9.83 -13.18 0.65
N ILE A 717 -8.84 -13.52 1.48
CA ILE A 717 -7.72 -12.62 1.80
C ILE A 717 -6.91 -12.28 0.54
N ARG A 718 -6.57 -13.30 -0.25
CA ARG A 718 -5.84 -13.14 -1.51
C ARG A 718 -6.62 -12.26 -2.48
N ASP A 719 -7.88 -12.58 -2.74
CA ASP A 719 -8.68 -11.87 -3.73
C ASP A 719 -8.84 -10.39 -3.37
N THR A 720 -8.99 -10.11 -2.08
CA THR A 720 -9.11 -8.76 -1.53
C THR A 720 -7.78 -8.00 -1.70
N PHE A 721 -6.66 -8.61 -1.30
CA PHE A 721 -5.32 -8.04 -1.47
C PHE A 721 -5.02 -7.69 -2.94
N LEU A 722 -5.30 -8.62 -3.86
CA LEU A 722 -5.00 -8.46 -5.30
C LEU A 722 -5.71 -7.28 -5.95
N ARG A 723 -6.82 -6.78 -5.39
CA ARG A 723 -7.59 -5.66 -5.96
C ARG A 723 -6.92 -4.30 -5.76
N ARG A 724 -5.85 -4.21 -4.96
CA ARG A 724 -5.05 -2.99 -4.82
C ARG A 724 -4.39 -2.63 -6.15
N ARG A 725 -4.22 -1.34 -6.45
CA ARG A 725 -3.78 -0.88 -7.77
C ARG A 725 -2.40 -1.41 -8.15
N TYR A 726 -1.42 -1.36 -7.23
CA TYR A 726 -0.07 -1.90 -7.47
C TYR A 726 -0.01 -3.43 -7.61
N CYS A 727 -1.04 -4.16 -7.16
CA CYS A 727 -1.09 -5.62 -7.30
C CYS A 727 -1.25 -6.09 -8.75
N ARG A 728 -1.42 -5.18 -9.72
CA ARG A 728 -1.21 -5.51 -11.14
C ARG A 728 0.17 -6.10 -11.42
N ALA A 729 1.17 -5.83 -10.57
CA ALA A 729 2.48 -6.48 -10.59
C ALA A 729 2.38 -8.02 -10.52
N ALA A 730 1.34 -8.57 -9.87
CA ALA A 730 1.09 -10.01 -9.83
C ALA A 730 0.86 -10.59 -11.25
N LEU A 731 0.21 -9.83 -12.14
CA LEU A 731 -0.01 -10.23 -13.53
C LEU A 731 1.28 -10.15 -14.37
N LEU A 732 2.22 -9.28 -14.00
CA LEU A 732 3.51 -9.16 -14.69
C LEU A 732 4.58 -10.13 -14.15
N ALA A 733 4.38 -10.67 -12.95
CA ALA A 733 5.32 -11.58 -12.28
C ALA A 733 5.43 -12.97 -12.93
N GLY A 734 4.50 -13.33 -13.83
CA GLY A 734 4.39 -14.65 -14.41
C GLY A 734 4.23 -15.78 -13.38
N GLY A 735 4.35 -17.03 -13.83
CA GLY A 735 4.39 -18.19 -12.93
C GLY A 735 3.11 -18.39 -12.09
N ILE A 736 3.24 -18.89 -10.86
CA ILE A 736 2.09 -19.25 -10.01
C ILE A 736 1.37 -18.02 -9.46
N VAL A 737 2.10 -16.94 -9.14
CA VAL A 737 1.50 -15.67 -8.72
C VAL A 737 0.60 -15.10 -9.83
N TRP A 738 1.07 -15.09 -11.08
CA TRP A 738 0.24 -14.70 -12.22
C TRP A 738 -1.01 -15.55 -12.33
N ARG A 739 -0.87 -16.89 -12.24
CA ARG A 739 -2.02 -17.79 -12.42
C ARG A 739 -3.09 -17.56 -11.36
N LEU A 740 -2.68 -17.30 -10.12
CA LEU A 740 -3.58 -17.00 -9.02
C LEU A 740 -4.21 -15.61 -9.17
N ALA A 741 -3.48 -14.65 -9.74
CA ALA A 741 -3.95 -13.28 -9.94
C ALA A 741 -4.92 -13.14 -11.12
N ILE A 742 -4.64 -13.79 -12.26
CA ILE A 742 -5.44 -13.63 -13.49
C ILE A 742 -6.87 -14.17 -13.32
N GLU A 743 -7.08 -15.18 -12.48
CA GLU A 743 -8.42 -15.70 -12.13
C GLU A 743 -9.27 -14.68 -11.35
N VAL A 744 -8.61 -13.75 -10.64
CA VAL A 744 -9.28 -12.75 -9.80
C VAL A 744 -9.44 -11.43 -10.54
N LEU A 745 -8.39 -10.97 -11.22
CA LEU A 745 -8.29 -9.63 -11.78
C LEU A 745 -8.65 -9.56 -13.27
N GLY A 746 -8.59 -10.69 -13.98
CA GLY A 746 -8.51 -10.70 -15.43
C GLY A 746 -7.19 -10.09 -15.94
N LYS A 747 -7.07 -9.91 -17.26
CA LYS A 747 -5.86 -9.37 -17.90
C LYS A 747 -5.77 -7.84 -17.86
N GLU A 748 -6.91 -7.15 -17.88
CA GLU A 748 -7.00 -5.70 -18.10
C GLU A 748 -6.11 -4.85 -17.17
N PRO A 749 -6.01 -5.11 -15.85
CA PRO A 749 -5.16 -4.31 -14.98
C PRO A 749 -3.66 -4.40 -15.33
N GLY A 750 -3.22 -5.54 -15.90
CA GLY A 750 -1.84 -5.77 -16.32
C GLY A 750 -1.48 -5.12 -17.66
N LEU A 751 -2.46 -4.65 -18.43
CA LEU A 751 -2.24 -3.99 -19.73
C LEU A 751 -1.97 -2.48 -19.60
N LYS A 752 -1.98 -1.97 -18.37
CA LYS A 752 -1.72 -0.56 -18.04
C LYS A 752 -0.29 -0.40 -17.55
N GLY A 753 0.24 0.81 -17.69
CA GLY A 753 1.53 1.17 -17.09
C GLY A 753 1.50 1.14 -15.55
N PRO A 754 2.63 1.50 -14.90
CA PRO A 754 2.72 1.68 -13.45
C PRO A 754 1.57 2.48 -12.87
N SER A 755 1.06 2.00 -11.73
CA SER A 755 0.07 2.71 -10.96
C SER A 755 0.70 3.89 -10.21
N GLY A 756 -0.10 4.84 -9.74
CA GLY A 756 0.39 5.93 -8.89
C GLY A 756 0.97 5.45 -7.54
N ASP A 757 0.66 4.21 -7.15
CA ASP A 757 1.17 3.56 -5.94
C ASP A 757 2.66 3.18 -6.06
N VAL A 758 3.26 3.30 -7.25
CA VAL A 758 4.68 3.04 -7.52
C VAL A 758 5.62 3.89 -6.67
N TYR A 759 5.20 5.09 -6.27
CA TYR A 759 5.96 5.92 -5.34
C TYR A 759 5.94 5.36 -3.92
N ARG A 760 5.00 4.50 -3.54
CA ARG A 760 4.87 3.99 -2.17
C ARG A 760 5.26 2.52 -2.04
N TYR A 761 4.90 1.70 -3.00
CA TYR A 761 5.09 0.25 -2.98
C TYR A 761 5.97 -0.27 -4.12
N GLY A 762 6.26 0.58 -5.11
CA GLY A 762 7.01 0.24 -6.31
C GLY A 762 8.51 0.06 -6.09
N THR A 763 9.17 -0.38 -7.15
CA THR A 763 10.63 -0.45 -7.24
C THR A 763 11.14 0.57 -8.23
N TRP A 764 12.35 1.07 -7.99
CA TRP A 764 12.97 2.11 -8.79
C TRP A 764 14.40 1.72 -9.14
N HIS A 765 14.77 1.96 -10.39
CA HIS A 765 16.09 1.64 -10.93
C HIS A 765 16.65 2.81 -11.71
N VAL A 766 17.97 2.93 -11.74
CA VAL A 766 18.68 3.92 -12.55
C VAL A 766 19.15 3.26 -13.85
N TYR A 767 18.81 3.87 -14.98
CA TYR A 767 19.20 3.47 -16.33
C TYR A 767 20.35 4.36 -16.84
N ALA A 768 20.73 4.19 -18.11
CA ALA A 768 21.73 5.06 -18.74
C ALA A 768 21.32 6.55 -18.67
N GLU A 769 22.31 7.45 -18.68
CA GLU A 769 22.11 8.91 -18.66
C GLU A 769 21.37 9.44 -17.41
N ASP A 770 21.47 8.73 -16.28
CA ASP A 770 20.82 9.06 -15.01
C ASP A 770 19.29 9.18 -15.14
N VAL A 771 18.68 8.32 -15.97
CA VAL A 771 17.22 8.21 -16.08
C VAL A 771 16.72 7.25 -15.01
N HIS A 772 15.76 7.69 -14.20
CA HIS A 772 15.17 6.88 -13.12
C HIS A 772 13.89 6.24 -13.62
N GLY A 773 13.73 4.94 -13.45
CA GLY A 773 12.56 4.19 -13.90
C GLY A 773 11.86 3.46 -12.77
N GLY A 774 10.55 3.68 -12.63
CA GLY A 774 9.69 3.06 -11.61
C GLY A 774 8.73 2.02 -12.19
N ASP A 775 8.46 0.96 -11.43
CA ASP A 775 7.39 -0.01 -11.72
C ASP A 775 6.77 -0.54 -10.41
N ASP A 776 5.51 -0.97 -10.46
CA ASP A 776 4.84 -1.64 -9.35
C ASP A 776 5.55 -2.96 -9.05
N ILE A 777 5.71 -3.32 -7.77
CA ILE A 777 6.34 -4.58 -7.35
C ILE A 777 5.63 -5.17 -6.14
N LEU A 778 5.55 -6.50 -6.10
CA LEU A 778 5.17 -7.25 -4.89
C LEU A 778 6.42 -7.62 -4.09
N SER A 779 6.35 -7.65 -2.77
CA SER A 779 7.41 -8.28 -1.98
C SER A 779 7.25 -9.77 -1.91
N ASP A 780 8.32 -10.43 -1.46
CA ASP A 780 8.32 -11.83 -1.06
C ASP A 780 7.18 -12.16 -0.08
N VAL A 781 6.88 -11.28 0.88
CA VAL A 781 5.78 -11.48 1.85
C VAL A 781 4.41 -11.41 1.16
N GLU A 782 4.23 -10.51 0.20
CA GLU A 782 3.00 -10.37 -0.57
C GLU A 782 2.80 -11.51 -1.57
N GLU A 783 3.87 -11.98 -2.21
CA GLU A 783 3.86 -13.19 -3.03
C GLU A 783 3.56 -14.45 -2.19
N ASP A 784 4.09 -14.51 -0.97
CA ASP A 784 3.81 -15.59 -0.01
C ASP A 784 2.35 -15.56 0.46
N LEU A 785 1.77 -14.37 0.70
CA LEU A 785 0.34 -14.18 0.97
C LEU A 785 -0.51 -14.69 -0.21
N ILE A 786 -0.17 -14.30 -1.44
CA ILE A 786 -0.87 -14.77 -2.66
C ILE A 786 -0.78 -16.30 -2.76
N SER A 787 0.37 -16.88 -2.41
CA SER A 787 0.60 -18.34 -2.42
C SER A 787 -0.11 -19.06 -1.27
N GLY A 788 -0.71 -18.32 -0.34
CA GLY A 788 -1.47 -18.84 0.78
C GLY A 788 -0.59 -19.41 1.88
N LEU A 789 0.46 -18.68 2.26
CA LEU A 789 1.43 -19.08 3.28
C LEU A 789 0.95 -18.82 4.71
N TYR A 790 1.12 -19.85 5.55
CA TYR A 790 1.02 -19.82 6.99
C TYR A 790 2.37 -20.13 7.63
N LYS A 791 2.60 -19.61 8.83
CA LYS A 791 3.71 -20.04 9.71
C LYS A 791 3.22 -21.16 10.63
N VAL A 792 3.71 -22.38 10.48
CA VAL A 792 3.27 -23.54 11.26
C VAL A 792 4.30 -23.89 12.32
N TYR A 793 3.90 -24.01 13.59
CA TYR A 793 4.82 -24.41 14.66
C TYR A 793 5.34 -25.84 14.46
N THR A 794 6.65 -26.03 14.56
CA THR A 794 7.31 -27.35 14.45
C THR A 794 7.36 -28.08 15.80
N ASN A 795 7.18 -27.35 16.90
CA ASN A 795 7.19 -27.85 18.27
C ASN A 795 6.05 -27.25 19.11
N GLN A 796 5.84 -27.80 20.30
CA GLN A 796 4.81 -27.31 21.23
C GLN A 796 5.25 -26.06 22.02
N SER A 797 6.54 -25.71 21.98
CA SER A 797 7.06 -24.54 22.71
C SER A 797 6.74 -23.21 22.01
N GLY A 798 6.22 -23.24 20.78
CA GLY A 798 5.81 -22.01 20.06
C GLY A 798 6.98 -21.14 19.61
N ARG A 799 8.22 -21.66 19.65
CA ARG A 799 9.46 -20.91 19.34
C ARG A 799 10.03 -21.20 17.95
N GLN A 800 9.61 -22.28 17.30
CA GLN A 800 10.11 -22.65 15.98
C GLN A 800 8.94 -22.89 15.02
N THR A 801 9.05 -22.33 13.81
CA THR A 801 8.07 -22.53 12.74
C THR A 801 8.67 -23.03 11.44
N GLU A 802 7.81 -23.60 10.62
CA GLU A 802 8.04 -23.87 9.21
C GLU A 802 7.00 -23.14 8.36
N ASP A 803 7.38 -22.80 7.13
CA ASP A 803 6.45 -22.24 6.16
C ASP A 803 5.60 -23.36 5.56
N ALA A 804 4.27 -23.23 5.61
CA ALA A 804 3.35 -24.12 4.90
C ALA A 804 2.37 -23.32 4.05
N SER A 805 2.21 -23.69 2.78
CA SER A 805 1.38 -22.90 1.84
C SER A 805 0.45 -23.75 0.99
N TRP A 806 -0.70 -23.18 0.61
CA TRP A 806 -1.68 -23.83 -0.29
C TRP A 806 -1.11 -24.05 -1.70
N TRP A 807 -0.34 -23.07 -2.18
CA TRP A 807 0.37 -23.05 -3.46
C TRP A 807 1.87 -22.87 -3.24
N PRO A 808 2.74 -23.34 -4.15
CA PRO A 808 4.17 -23.14 -3.99
C PRO A 808 4.49 -21.65 -4.02
N LYS A 809 5.45 -21.23 -3.18
CA LYS A 809 6.00 -19.87 -3.25
C LYS A 809 6.50 -19.56 -4.66
N GLN A 810 6.40 -18.31 -5.09
CA GLN A 810 6.81 -17.89 -6.44
C GLN A 810 8.23 -18.33 -6.79
N HIS A 811 9.21 -18.04 -5.92
CA HIS A 811 10.60 -18.45 -6.14
C HIS A 811 10.77 -19.99 -6.26
N THR A 812 9.94 -20.77 -5.56
CA THR A 812 9.96 -22.24 -5.63
C THR A 812 9.38 -22.72 -6.96
N TRP A 813 8.30 -22.08 -7.43
CA TRP A 813 7.69 -22.34 -8.74
C TRP A 813 8.62 -21.99 -9.90
N LEU A 814 9.24 -20.80 -9.89
CA LEU A 814 10.14 -20.34 -10.95
C LEU A 814 11.38 -21.23 -11.10
N ARG A 815 11.77 -21.93 -10.03
CA ARG A 815 12.86 -22.91 -10.03
C ARG A 815 12.38 -24.34 -10.33
N SER A 816 11.09 -24.61 -10.42
CA SER A 816 10.55 -25.96 -10.65
C SER A 816 10.90 -26.52 -12.03
N GLY A 817 10.66 -27.81 -12.23
CA GLY A 817 10.74 -28.43 -13.56
C GLY A 817 9.52 -28.16 -14.46
N LEU A 818 8.47 -27.51 -13.95
CA LEU A 818 7.29 -27.14 -14.74
C LEU A 818 7.44 -25.77 -15.41
N PHE A 819 8.16 -24.84 -14.78
CA PHE A 819 8.28 -23.49 -15.30
C PHE A 819 9.42 -23.37 -16.33
N CYS A 820 9.06 -23.05 -17.57
CA CYS A 820 10.02 -22.81 -18.67
C CYS A 820 10.02 -21.35 -19.18
N GLY A 821 9.65 -20.41 -18.31
CA GLY A 821 9.59 -18.98 -18.59
C GLY A 821 8.22 -18.46 -19.07
N HIS A 822 7.22 -19.33 -19.18
CA HIS A 822 5.82 -19.00 -19.46
C HIS A 822 4.88 -20.04 -18.85
N TRP A 823 3.57 -19.77 -18.84
CA TRP A 823 2.55 -20.71 -18.37
C TRP A 823 2.16 -21.71 -19.47
N THR A 824 2.55 -22.96 -19.31
CA THR A 824 2.31 -24.04 -20.30
C THR A 824 1.03 -24.82 -20.02
N GLU A 825 0.63 -25.68 -20.95
CA GLU A 825 -0.49 -26.61 -20.75
C GLU A 825 -0.28 -27.56 -19.56
N ASP A 826 0.97 -27.96 -19.32
CA ASP A 826 1.32 -28.79 -18.17
C ASP A 826 1.23 -28.03 -16.84
N CYS A 827 1.61 -26.75 -16.82
CA CYS A 827 1.37 -25.87 -15.67
C CYS A 827 -0.12 -25.82 -15.33
N GLU A 828 -0.99 -25.63 -16.33
CA GLU A 828 -2.44 -25.56 -16.11
C GLU A 828 -3.02 -26.89 -15.65
N GLN A 829 -2.63 -28.01 -16.25
CA GLN A 829 -3.07 -29.35 -15.79
C GLN A 829 -2.67 -29.62 -14.34
N TRP A 830 -1.43 -29.28 -13.98
CA TRP A 830 -0.96 -29.42 -12.61
C TRP A 830 -1.79 -28.55 -11.66
N PHE A 831 -2.04 -27.29 -12.03
CA PHE A 831 -2.78 -26.33 -11.21
C PHE A 831 -4.21 -26.82 -10.98
N GLN A 832 -4.92 -27.21 -12.05
CA GLN A 832 -6.29 -27.71 -11.97
C GLN A 832 -6.40 -29.00 -11.15
N LYS A 833 -5.43 -29.92 -11.28
CA LYS A 833 -5.38 -31.14 -10.47
C LYS A 833 -5.21 -30.81 -8.99
N ARG A 834 -4.33 -29.87 -8.64
CA ARG A 834 -4.12 -29.42 -7.27
C ARG A 834 -5.35 -28.69 -6.72
N LEU A 835 -5.94 -27.78 -7.50
CA LEU A 835 -7.16 -27.05 -7.13
C LEU A 835 -8.32 -28.00 -6.81
N LYS A 836 -8.54 -29.01 -7.66
CA LYS A 836 -9.55 -30.05 -7.46
C LYS A 836 -9.30 -30.83 -6.16
N ALA A 837 -8.06 -31.19 -5.87
CA ALA A 837 -7.69 -31.89 -4.64
C ALA A 837 -7.93 -31.02 -3.40
N ILE A 838 -7.61 -29.72 -3.44
CA ILE A 838 -7.88 -28.79 -2.33
C ILE A 838 -9.39 -28.67 -2.11
N ARG A 839 -10.17 -28.38 -3.16
CA ARG A 839 -11.63 -28.20 -3.07
C ARG A 839 -12.39 -29.46 -2.64
N SER A 840 -11.79 -30.64 -2.80
CA SER A 840 -12.35 -31.92 -2.33
C SER A 840 -11.81 -32.34 -0.94
N ASN A 841 -11.11 -31.46 -0.22
CA ASN A 841 -10.48 -31.75 1.07
C ASN A 841 -9.46 -32.91 1.04
N GLN A 842 -8.92 -33.24 -0.13
CA GLN A 842 -7.93 -34.31 -0.32
C GLN A 842 -6.48 -33.82 -0.20
N ALA A 843 -6.28 -32.54 0.10
CA ALA A 843 -4.98 -31.89 -0.02
C ALA A 843 -4.79 -30.85 1.08
N GLN A 844 -3.60 -30.83 1.67
CA GLN A 844 -3.20 -29.90 2.74
C GLN A 844 -2.17 -28.87 2.22
N PRO A 845 -1.94 -27.75 2.92
CA PRO A 845 -0.76 -26.91 2.72
C PRO A 845 0.52 -27.75 2.81
N LYS A 846 1.53 -27.37 2.04
CA LYS A 846 2.81 -28.08 1.99
C LYS A 846 3.93 -27.17 2.45
N ASN A 847 4.92 -27.75 3.12
CA ASN A 847 6.16 -27.07 3.43
C ASN A 847 7.13 -27.07 2.23
N ALA A 848 8.25 -26.36 2.37
CA ALA A 848 9.25 -26.19 1.32
C ALA A 848 9.79 -27.54 0.77
N ALA A 849 10.03 -28.52 1.65
CA ALA A 849 10.52 -29.85 1.25
C ALA A 849 9.48 -30.59 0.40
N CYS A 850 8.22 -30.63 0.87
CA CYS A 850 7.12 -31.26 0.14
C CYS A 850 6.85 -30.57 -1.21
N TRP A 851 7.02 -29.25 -1.30
CA TRP A 851 6.93 -28.54 -2.57
C TRP A 851 8.03 -28.94 -3.53
N LYS A 852 9.29 -28.90 -3.07
CA LYS A 852 10.46 -29.30 -3.85
C LYS A 852 10.31 -30.70 -4.44
N ASP A 853 9.82 -31.65 -3.64
CA ASP A 853 9.59 -33.02 -4.11
C ASP A 853 8.46 -33.12 -5.15
N SER A 854 7.37 -32.39 -4.97
CA SER A 854 6.23 -32.41 -5.90
C SER A 854 6.44 -31.66 -7.21
N LEU A 855 7.54 -30.89 -7.32
CA LEU A 855 7.83 -29.99 -8.44
C LEU A 855 9.11 -30.38 -9.22
N LYS A 856 9.66 -31.60 -9.00
CA LYS A 856 10.88 -32.09 -9.66
C LYS A 856 10.73 -32.22 -11.19
N TYR A 857 9.69 -32.91 -11.69
CA TYR A 857 9.41 -33.09 -13.13
C TYR A 857 10.69 -33.38 -13.97
N TYR A 858 10.79 -32.85 -15.19
CA TYR A 858 11.98 -32.96 -16.06
C TYR A 858 12.99 -31.83 -15.81
N GLN A 859 13.08 -31.31 -14.57
CA GLN A 859 13.87 -30.12 -14.22
C GLN A 859 15.31 -30.16 -14.73
N LYS A 860 15.98 -31.31 -14.73
CA LYS A 860 17.34 -31.44 -15.24
C LYS A 860 17.43 -31.12 -16.73
N ASP A 861 16.58 -31.74 -17.55
CA ASP A 861 16.59 -31.62 -19.00
C ASP A 861 16.08 -30.23 -19.41
N SER A 862 14.95 -29.77 -18.85
CA SER A 862 14.38 -28.45 -19.14
C SER A 862 15.31 -27.30 -18.77
N ARG A 863 16.02 -27.36 -17.63
CA ARG A 863 17.02 -26.33 -17.27
C ARG A 863 18.23 -26.34 -18.18
N ALA A 864 18.71 -27.51 -18.61
CA ALA A 864 19.82 -27.60 -19.55
C ALA A 864 19.48 -26.89 -20.86
N ILE A 865 18.26 -27.11 -21.38
CA ILE A 865 17.74 -26.43 -22.57
C ILE A 865 17.65 -24.92 -22.33
N ILE A 866 16.94 -24.48 -21.28
CA ILE A 866 16.74 -23.05 -20.98
C ILE A 866 18.08 -22.33 -20.84
N ASN A 867 19.01 -22.85 -20.05
CA ASN A 867 20.31 -22.21 -19.84
C ASN A 867 21.12 -22.09 -21.15
N ARG A 868 21.07 -23.12 -22.01
CA ARG A 868 21.79 -23.11 -23.28
C ARG A 868 21.17 -22.12 -24.27
N VAL A 869 19.84 -22.14 -24.41
CA VAL A 869 19.13 -21.23 -25.30
C VAL A 869 19.27 -19.78 -24.82
N ALA A 870 19.17 -19.52 -23.51
CA ALA A 870 19.38 -18.19 -22.93
C ALA A 870 20.79 -17.66 -23.23
N LYS A 871 21.83 -18.47 -23.02
CA LYS A 871 23.23 -18.07 -23.28
C LYS A 871 23.48 -17.71 -24.75
N VAL A 872 22.97 -18.50 -25.68
CA VAL A 872 23.11 -18.22 -27.12
C VAL A 872 22.28 -17.00 -27.52
N SER A 873 21.08 -16.85 -26.97
CA SER A 873 20.21 -15.69 -27.20
C SER A 873 20.85 -14.39 -26.70
N GLU A 874 21.42 -14.39 -25.50
CA GLU A 874 22.13 -13.25 -24.92
C GLU A 874 23.34 -12.84 -25.78
N SER A 875 24.13 -13.82 -26.24
CA SER A 875 25.27 -13.57 -27.14
C SER A 875 24.85 -12.97 -28.48
N TYR A 876 23.73 -13.45 -29.03
CA TYR A 876 23.16 -12.90 -30.26
C TYR A 876 22.69 -11.44 -30.06
N LEU A 877 21.92 -11.18 -29.00
CA LEU A 877 21.40 -9.84 -28.70
C LEU A 877 22.52 -8.84 -28.43
N ALA A 878 23.59 -9.25 -27.74
CA ALA A 878 24.74 -8.38 -27.46
C ALA A 878 25.56 -8.02 -28.71
N SER A 879 25.66 -8.93 -29.69
CA SER A 879 26.39 -8.66 -30.94
C SER A 879 25.64 -7.76 -31.92
N HIS A 880 24.30 -7.74 -31.83
CA HIS A 880 23.43 -6.99 -32.74
C HIS A 880 22.88 -5.68 -32.13
N SER A 881 23.08 -5.45 -30.83
CA SER A 881 22.80 -4.15 -30.18
C SER A 881 23.91 -3.11 -30.42
N ALA A 882 25.16 -3.56 -30.62
CA ALA A 882 26.33 -2.70 -30.82
C ALA A 882 26.48 -2.12 -32.24
N SER A 883 25.83 -2.72 -33.24
CA SER A 883 25.91 -2.27 -34.64
C SER A 883 25.09 -1.01 -34.94
N ASP A 884 24.18 -0.62 -34.03
CA ASP A 884 23.27 0.51 -34.24
C ASP A 884 23.78 1.84 -33.64
N SER A 885 24.82 1.84 -32.79
CA SER A 885 25.40 3.07 -32.24
C SER A 885 26.42 3.75 -33.17
N THR A 886 26.77 3.15 -34.31
CA THR A 886 27.82 3.63 -35.23
C THR A 886 27.32 4.08 -36.61
N ALA A 887 26.01 4.23 -36.83
CA ALA A 887 25.49 4.89 -38.02
C ALA A 887 25.60 6.43 -37.95
N LYS A 888 26.82 6.96 -37.76
CA LYS A 888 27.15 8.32 -38.22
C LYS A 888 27.45 8.22 -39.72
N ALA A 889 26.58 8.81 -40.53
CA ALA A 889 26.77 8.94 -41.97
C ALA A 889 28.18 9.49 -42.28
N PRO A 890 28.94 8.88 -43.23
CA PRO A 890 30.19 9.46 -43.69
C PRO A 890 29.87 10.62 -44.63
N THR A 891 30.05 11.85 -44.15
CA THR A 891 30.04 13.05 -44.99
C THR A 891 31.34 13.09 -45.81
N GLU A 892 31.37 12.39 -46.95
CA GLU A 892 32.41 12.58 -47.96
C GLU A 892 32.30 13.99 -48.55
N THR A 893 33.06 14.93 -47.99
CA THR A 893 33.22 16.26 -48.60
C THR A 893 34.38 16.18 -49.60
N ARG A 894 34.01 15.99 -50.87
CA ARG A 894 34.90 15.97 -52.03
C ARG A 894 35.59 17.34 -52.18
N ARG A 895 36.82 17.46 -51.70
CA ARG A 895 37.66 18.68 -51.81
C ARG A 895 38.24 18.79 -53.22
N VAL A 896 37.64 19.62 -54.06
CA VAL A 896 38.18 19.99 -55.37
C VAL A 896 39.40 20.90 -55.16
N LYS A 897 40.60 20.41 -55.53
CA LYS A 897 41.80 21.25 -55.70
C LYS A 897 41.63 22.10 -56.97
N ARG A 898 41.60 23.42 -56.81
CA ARG A 898 41.94 24.37 -57.88
C ARG A 898 43.28 25.00 -57.51
N GLU A 899 44.32 24.60 -58.22
CA GLU A 899 45.57 25.35 -58.31
C GLU A 899 45.41 26.36 -59.46
N SER A 900 45.57 27.64 -59.16
CA SER A 900 46.01 28.63 -60.13
C SER A 900 46.88 29.64 -59.38
N PHE A 901 48.19 29.53 -59.60
CA PHE A 901 49.20 30.52 -59.27
C PHE A 901 48.79 31.90 -59.80
N SER A 902 48.98 32.95 -58.99
CA SER A 902 49.78 34.14 -59.33
C SER A 902 49.47 35.31 -58.38
N THR A 903 50.37 35.50 -57.40
CA THR A 903 50.96 36.78 -56.94
C THR A 903 50.07 38.03 -56.75
N ARG A 904 50.00 38.56 -55.52
CA ARG A 904 50.85 39.69 -55.03
C ARG A 904 50.40 40.19 -53.66
N GLU A 905 51.34 40.14 -52.72
CA GLU A 905 51.65 41.05 -51.60
C GLU A 905 50.62 42.15 -51.25
N HIS A 906 50.07 42.11 -50.03
CA HIS A 906 50.68 42.67 -48.83
C HIS A 906 50.13 42.03 -47.55
#